data_AF-Q0V6Z8-F1
#
_entry.id   AF-Q0V6Z8-F1
#
_cell.length_a   1.000
_cell.length_b   1.000
_cell.length_c   1.000
_cell.angle_alpha   90.00
_cell.angle_beta   90.00
_cell.angle_gamma   90.00
#
_symmetry.space_group_name_H-M   'P 1'
#
loop_
_entity.id
_entity.type
_entity.pdbx_description
1 polymer ?
#
loop_
_entity_poly.entity_id
_entity_poly.type
_entity_poly.pdbx_seq_one_letter_code
_entity_poly.pdbx_strand_id
1 'polypeptide(L)'
;MFGLQFTASKTQVASYLFGVALFSISFLVFLNSSISFVITQRIGQSRDVGDAVGTLGFVDELVALVACPAWGLLSDRVGVRSVAVVGYTIVGVALWILVQAKNVYPELLLARILFSLGGSATATMVTAVLPAMTFVKPVERDPRSPTRRTNGTSHAVAASISSELTITPARFRSSSREPTTATRTKKDTGASTSQLAGLVGMFTGCGALVALLLFLPLPTRFQEAGDSPAKAVASAFYVVGAIAILVALGCFFGLRSLPGEEGKGWRRLAGKDETKATDTRSTRDLVLIYPRLFWQSVRLGFTSSNIGLGYMGGFVARASSVAISLFIPLFTNHYFLQTGRCKVDPSDPSNIKSACPEAYKLAAMLTGISQLIALICAPFFGYLSGRFPRYNIPLLVAAIAGIVGYAWFGSLTSPDYRSEDGTGAIFFIVALLGISQIGAIVCSLALLGRGINNDEAEHTELTHVTDATNSTSHPSAGATPPSSAPITPVDENAPLLLPSSQSRRASIPEAQSHNHIKGSIAGTYSLLGGFGILLLTKAGGALFDSTGPGSPFYMMAAFNALLLVVGVGVSGWQTARHLHQVETSSTRVYFLRLAGSPRRSCGSSEVVIGARYTFPRQTFLNKTKRYQKTSTNTRMKGENTPYEVNGRAEMGSTHFWAGRNGRDNMWRGLDDGISRAGMSGLGLAVQIIRNFGIRNFELVEKSEDVGGTWLANTYPGFALNPDWSRKYSMRPEIQAYFRSVAEQYRVVEHVRFHSIVEKAEWNDGEKVWIVTVLDLKSKQQTVRRAKVLISGVGSLSVPKTCDLPGADTYKGKMFHSAQWDHSFNWKDKDVVVLGNGCSATQFLPIMASPPNPVRRITQFARQAQYLSERENPVYSPAFKATMRYVPLAMRLYRFKHYYDMERDYAGFNIETGRPIRQSLAQENEAYVKKTAPPKYWDALIPKTEIGCKRKVLDTEYLKSLWKDNVELISNDPAERITETGVVTKSGREITADAIVLAIGFATQQMLCPMEIVGRDGLKLNDYWDTTTQGVAQAYFGTVVPHFPNFFILMGPAIYLSFTLWNAK
;
A
#
# COMPACT_ATOMS: atom_id res chain seq x y z
N MET A 1 -37.53 -8.93 -21.75
CA MET A 1 -36.69 -7.90 -22.40
C MET A 1 -35.29 -7.98 -21.80
N PHE A 2 -34.24 -7.99 -22.62
CA PHE A 2 -32.82 -8.26 -22.26
C PHE A 2 -32.58 -9.64 -21.59
N GLY A 3 -31.94 -10.57 -22.32
CA GLY A 3 -31.63 -11.94 -21.87
C GLY A 3 -30.41 -12.05 -20.94
N LEU A 4 -30.36 -11.25 -19.88
CA LEU A 4 -29.20 -11.12 -19.00
C LEU A 4 -29.13 -12.28 -18.00
N GLN A 5 -28.13 -13.17 -18.13
CA GLN A 5 -27.85 -14.23 -17.15
C GLN A 5 -27.05 -13.69 -15.96
N PHE A 6 -27.74 -13.18 -14.94
CA PHE A 6 -27.14 -12.83 -13.65
C PHE A 6 -26.96 -14.07 -12.74
N THR A 7 -26.00 -14.02 -11.82
CA THR A 7 -25.89 -14.96 -10.70
C THR A 7 -26.80 -14.58 -9.53
N ALA A 8 -27.16 -13.30 -9.41
CA ALA A 8 -28.18 -12.83 -8.47
C ALA A 8 -29.61 -13.17 -8.91
N SER A 9 -30.53 -13.28 -7.95
CA SER A 9 -31.95 -13.54 -8.23
C SER A 9 -32.64 -12.32 -8.86
N LYS A 10 -33.77 -12.55 -9.55
CA LYS A 10 -34.63 -11.48 -10.06
C LYS A 10 -35.05 -10.50 -8.95
N THR A 11 -35.28 -10.99 -7.73
CA THR A 11 -35.64 -10.16 -6.56
C THR A 11 -34.47 -9.32 -6.05
N GLN A 12 -33.23 -9.86 -6.04
CA GLN A 12 -32.03 -9.11 -5.69
C GLN A 12 -31.75 -7.99 -6.69
N VAL A 13 -31.82 -8.29 -8.00
CA VAL A 13 -31.62 -7.30 -9.08
C VAL A 13 -32.71 -6.21 -9.05
N ALA A 14 -33.98 -6.57 -8.86
CA ALA A 14 -35.06 -5.60 -8.72
C ALA A 14 -34.87 -4.69 -7.49
N SER A 15 -34.50 -5.26 -6.34
CA SER A 15 -34.25 -4.50 -5.10
C SER A 15 -33.07 -3.53 -5.24
N TYR A 16 -32.08 -3.87 -6.06
CA TYR A 16 -30.94 -3.01 -6.34
C TYR A 16 -31.26 -1.89 -7.33
N LEU A 17 -32.02 -2.15 -8.40
CA LEU A 17 -32.38 -1.11 -9.37
C LEU A 17 -33.50 -0.18 -8.86
N PHE A 18 -34.62 -0.74 -8.41
CA PHE A 18 -35.79 0.03 -7.96
C PHE A 18 -35.71 0.49 -6.51
N GLY A 19 -34.90 -0.19 -5.67
CA GLY A 19 -34.60 0.26 -4.31
C GLY A 19 -33.34 1.13 -4.30
N VAL A 20 -32.17 0.49 -4.39
CA VAL A 20 -30.88 1.13 -4.10
C VAL A 20 -30.51 2.24 -5.11
N ALA A 21 -30.55 1.96 -6.41
CA ALA A 21 -30.12 2.91 -7.44
C ALA A 21 -31.11 4.08 -7.58
N LEU A 22 -32.41 3.79 -7.66
CA LEU A 22 -33.47 4.80 -7.79
C LEU A 22 -33.49 5.77 -6.60
N PHE A 23 -33.77 5.27 -5.39
CA PHE A 23 -34.07 6.14 -4.25
C PHE A 23 -32.84 6.81 -3.61
N SER A 24 -31.62 6.29 -3.80
CA SER A 24 -30.40 6.97 -3.32
C SER A 24 -30.31 8.41 -3.84
N ILE A 25 -30.62 8.61 -5.12
CA ILE A 25 -30.59 9.94 -5.73
C ILE A 25 -31.88 10.72 -5.46
N SER A 26 -33.04 10.06 -5.40
CA SER A 26 -34.31 10.74 -5.10
C SER A 26 -34.28 11.51 -3.78
N PHE A 27 -33.74 10.93 -2.71
CA PHE A 27 -33.70 11.60 -1.41
C PHE A 27 -32.69 12.77 -1.38
N LEU A 28 -31.53 12.63 -2.03
CA LEU A 28 -30.53 13.70 -2.17
C LEU A 28 -31.08 14.89 -2.97
N VAL A 29 -31.73 14.64 -4.11
CA VAL A 29 -32.33 15.67 -4.96
C VAL A 29 -33.50 16.35 -4.25
N PHE A 30 -34.35 15.58 -3.54
CA PHE A 30 -35.44 16.15 -2.73
C PHE A 30 -34.92 17.09 -1.65
N LEU A 31 -33.95 16.66 -0.82
CA LEU A 31 -33.43 17.51 0.25
C LEU A 31 -32.81 18.80 -0.31
N ASN A 32 -31.87 18.67 -1.25
CA ASN A 32 -31.14 19.82 -1.77
C ASN A 32 -32.05 20.85 -2.48
N SER A 33 -33.14 20.40 -3.08
CA SER A 33 -34.12 21.27 -3.74
C SER A 33 -35.22 21.81 -2.82
N SER A 34 -35.41 21.26 -1.61
CA SER A 34 -36.51 21.64 -0.69
C SER A 34 -36.08 22.27 0.63
N ILE A 35 -34.81 22.18 1.00
CA ILE A 35 -34.26 22.73 2.26
C ILE A 35 -34.47 24.25 2.41
N SER A 36 -34.52 25.00 1.30
CA SER A 36 -34.87 26.42 1.29
C SER A 36 -36.30 26.70 1.78
N PHE A 37 -37.26 25.80 1.53
CA PHE A 37 -38.61 25.91 2.08
C PHE A 37 -38.65 25.62 3.58
N VAL A 38 -37.77 24.76 4.11
CA VAL A 38 -37.66 24.55 5.57
C VAL A 38 -37.13 25.81 6.25
N ILE A 39 -36.09 26.44 5.69
CA ILE A 39 -35.51 27.68 6.22
C ILE A 39 -36.54 28.84 6.19
N THR A 40 -37.21 29.04 5.05
CA THR A 40 -38.16 30.15 4.88
C THR A 40 -39.51 29.92 5.57
N GLN A 41 -40.16 28.78 5.35
CA GLN A 41 -41.54 28.53 5.82
C GLN A 41 -41.62 28.00 7.26
N ARG A 42 -40.54 27.39 7.79
CA ARG A 42 -40.55 26.72 9.10
C ARG A 42 -39.66 27.40 10.13
N ILE A 43 -38.45 27.82 9.74
CA ILE A 43 -37.55 28.60 10.62
C ILE A 43 -37.89 30.11 10.58
N GLY A 44 -38.53 30.58 9.49
CA GLY A 44 -38.93 31.98 9.34
C GLY A 44 -37.79 32.91 8.91
N GLN A 45 -36.64 32.36 8.52
CA GLN A 45 -35.50 33.15 8.04
C GLN A 45 -35.71 33.52 6.56
N SER A 46 -35.88 34.82 6.30
CA SER A 46 -36.06 35.38 4.96
C SER A 46 -34.79 36.00 4.36
N ARG A 47 -33.81 36.38 5.19
CA ARG A 47 -32.49 36.91 4.76
C ARG A 47 -31.44 35.81 4.74
N ASP A 48 -30.45 35.95 3.86
CA ASP A 48 -29.23 35.11 3.78
C ASP A 48 -29.48 33.60 3.56
N VAL A 49 -30.67 33.24 3.08
CA VAL A 49 -31.09 31.85 2.82
C VAL A 49 -30.14 31.16 1.82
N GLY A 50 -29.59 31.91 0.85
CA GLY A 50 -28.63 31.39 -0.13
C GLY A 50 -27.32 30.92 0.50
N ASP A 51 -26.74 31.73 1.40
CA ASP A 51 -25.51 31.38 2.13
C ASP A 51 -25.74 30.22 3.10
N ALA A 52 -26.86 30.22 3.82
CA ALA A 52 -27.26 29.11 4.68
C ALA A 52 -27.36 27.79 3.90
N VAL A 53 -28.04 27.79 2.73
CA VAL A 53 -28.17 26.58 1.89
C VAL A 53 -26.81 26.15 1.30
N GLY A 54 -25.96 27.11 0.89
CA GLY A 54 -24.62 26.86 0.36
C GLY A 54 -23.67 26.24 1.41
N THR A 55 -23.58 26.85 2.58
CA THR A 55 -22.75 26.37 3.70
C THR A 55 -23.20 24.98 4.17
N LEU A 56 -24.51 24.73 4.28
CA LEU A 56 -25.03 23.39 4.59
C LEU A 56 -24.65 22.35 3.51
N GLY A 57 -24.69 22.72 2.22
CA GLY A 57 -24.27 21.84 1.12
C GLY A 57 -22.76 21.58 1.08
N PHE A 58 -21.94 22.56 1.44
CA PHE A 58 -20.50 22.38 1.60
C PHE A 58 -20.17 21.38 2.74
N VAL A 59 -20.91 21.44 3.85
CA VAL A 59 -20.76 20.48 4.95
C VAL A 59 -21.20 19.08 4.53
N ASP A 60 -22.24 18.92 3.70
CA ASP A 60 -22.65 17.60 3.19
C ASP A 60 -21.50 16.90 2.45
N GLU A 61 -20.79 17.59 1.56
CA GLU A 61 -19.65 17.04 0.81
C GLU A 61 -18.43 16.76 1.71
N LEU A 62 -18.17 17.61 2.71
CA LEU A 62 -17.09 17.40 3.68
C LEU A 62 -17.35 16.16 4.56
N VAL A 63 -18.60 15.95 4.99
CA VAL A 63 -19.04 14.71 5.64
C VAL A 63 -18.91 13.52 4.69
N ALA A 64 -19.29 13.66 3.42
CA ALA A 64 -19.24 12.59 2.43
C ALA A 64 -17.82 12.08 2.14
N LEU A 65 -16.81 12.97 2.08
CA LEU A 65 -15.39 12.59 1.98
C LEU A 65 -14.98 11.59 3.07
N VAL A 66 -15.40 11.81 4.31
CA VAL A 66 -15.00 10.98 5.46
C VAL A 66 -15.89 9.74 5.59
N ALA A 67 -17.19 9.90 5.34
CA ALA A 67 -18.19 8.86 5.53
C ALA A 67 -18.12 7.76 4.45
N CYS A 68 -17.85 8.08 3.18
CA CYS A 68 -17.84 7.08 2.10
C CYS A 68 -16.77 5.99 2.28
N PRO A 69 -15.49 6.31 2.60
CA PRO A 69 -14.50 5.31 3.00
C PRO A 69 -14.93 4.48 4.22
N ALA A 70 -15.51 5.11 5.25
CA ALA A 70 -15.92 4.44 6.47
C ALA A 70 -17.06 3.43 6.24
N TRP A 71 -18.09 3.81 5.47
CA TRP A 71 -19.18 2.91 5.09
C TRP A 71 -18.72 1.79 4.16
N GLY A 72 -17.80 2.09 3.23
CA GLY A 72 -17.14 1.07 2.40
C GLY A 72 -16.44 0.01 3.25
N LEU A 73 -15.55 0.45 4.15
CA LEU A 73 -14.82 -0.39 5.12
C LEU A 73 -15.75 -1.23 6.01
N LEU A 74 -16.88 -0.65 6.46
CA LEU A 74 -17.85 -1.35 7.29
C LEU A 74 -18.60 -2.44 6.49
N SER A 75 -18.94 -2.16 5.23
CA SER A 75 -19.66 -3.10 4.36
C SER A 75 -18.86 -4.38 4.04
N ASP A 76 -17.52 -4.31 4.02
CA ASP A 76 -16.67 -5.50 3.89
C ASP A 76 -16.76 -6.45 5.10
N ARG A 77 -17.23 -5.98 6.26
CA ARG A 77 -17.38 -6.80 7.49
C ARG A 77 -18.82 -7.17 7.81
N VAL A 78 -19.73 -6.20 7.74
CA VAL A 78 -21.16 -6.37 8.11
C VAL A 78 -22.02 -6.80 6.92
N GLY A 79 -21.50 -6.67 5.70
CA GLY A 79 -22.17 -6.96 4.45
C GLY A 79 -22.92 -5.76 3.88
N VAL A 80 -22.95 -5.65 2.55
CA VAL A 80 -23.52 -4.49 1.83
C VAL A 80 -24.99 -4.25 2.15
N ARG A 81 -25.78 -5.32 2.33
CA ARG A 81 -27.18 -5.25 2.79
C ARG A 81 -27.30 -4.47 4.10
N SER A 82 -26.46 -4.79 5.08
CA SER A 82 -26.56 -4.25 6.44
C SER A 82 -26.28 -2.75 6.46
N VAL A 83 -25.31 -2.31 5.65
CA VAL A 83 -24.97 -0.88 5.48
C VAL A 83 -26.04 -0.14 4.68
N ALA A 84 -26.61 -0.75 3.62
CA ALA A 84 -27.71 -0.15 2.86
C ALA A 84 -28.95 0.10 3.74
N VAL A 85 -29.36 -0.90 4.54
CA VAL A 85 -30.50 -0.77 5.47
C VAL A 85 -30.26 0.35 6.49
N VAL A 86 -29.10 0.36 7.15
CA VAL A 86 -28.75 1.42 8.12
C VAL A 86 -28.71 2.80 7.46
N GLY A 87 -28.16 2.92 6.24
CA GLY A 87 -28.14 4.15 5.47
C GLY A 87 -29.52 4.73 5.23
N TYR A 88 -30.46 3.92 4.73
CA TYR A 88 -31.84 4.36 4.51
C TYR A 88 -32.61 4.66 5.80
N THR A 89 -32.37 3.92 6.89
CA THR A 89 -32.93 4.25 8.21
C THR A 89 -32.42 5.60 8.71
N ILE A 90 -31.12 5.90 8.57
CA ILE A 90 -30.55 7.20 8.93
C ILE A 90 -31.15 8.32 8.05
N VAL A 91 -31.27 8.12 6.74
CA VAL A 91 -31.91 9.09 5.82
C VAL A 91 -33.36 9.40 6.22
N GLY A 92 -34.17 8.38 6.52
CA GLY A 92 -35.56 8.56 6.93
C GLY A 92 -35.70 9.32 8.25
N VAL A 93 -34.92 8.93 9.26
CA VAL A 93 -34.87 9.62 10.57
C VAL A 93 -34.35 11.05 10.44
N ALA A 94 -33.34 11.30 9.61
CA ALA A 94 -32.80 12.65 9.39
C ALA A 94 -33.84 13.59 8.74
N LEU A 95 -34.61 13.11 7.75
CA LEU A 95 -35.71 13.88 7.15
C LEU A 95 -36.78 14.28 8.18
N TRP A 96 -37.07 13.40 9.15
CA TRP A 96 -38.01 13.71 10.24
C TRP A 96 -37.45 14.68 11.27
N ILE A 97 -36.13 14.69 11.51
CA ILE A 97 -35.46 15.62 12.44
C ILE A 97 -35.25 17.00 11.78
N LEU A 98 -34.97 17.06 10.48
CA LEU A 98 -34.76 18.30 9.72
C LEU A 98 -35.93 19.30 9.86
N VAL A 99 -37.17 18.82 9.92
CA VAL A 99 -38.37 19.66 10.11
C VAL A 99 -38.76 19.91 11.58
N GLN A 100 -37.98 19.38 12.53
CA GLN A 100 -38.09 19.70 13.95
C GLN A 100 -37.19 20.88 14.37
N ALA A 101 -36.09 21.13 13.64
CA ALA A 101 -35.18 22.24 13.87
C ALA A 101 -35.88 23.60 13.95
N LYS A 102 -35.49 24.42 14.93
CA LYS A 102 -35.95 25.80 15.14
C LYS A 102 -34.95 26.84 14.66
N ASN A 103 -33.67 26.47 14.57
CA ASN A 103 -32.56 27.35 14.21
C ASN A 103 -31.71 26.72 13.09
N VAL A 104 -31.17 27.52 12.16
CA VAL A 104 -30.27 27.02 11.10
C VAL A 104 -28.99 26.44 11.72
N TYR A 105 -28.41 27.18 12.67
CA TYR A 105 -27.26 26.75 13.46
C TYR A 105 -27.64 26.71 14.95
N PRO A 106 -27.31 25.65 15.71
CA PRO A 106 -26.66 24.40 15.28
C PRO A 106 -27.64 23.32 14.76
N GLU A 107 -28.96 23.49 14.95
CA GLU A 107 -29.93 22.39 14.84
C GLU A 107 -30.10 21.85 13.40
N LEU A 108 -30.40 22.72 12.43
CA LEU A 108 -30.59 22.29 11.04
C LEU A 108 -29.28 21.74 10.45
N LEU A 109 -28.14 22.35 10.80
CA LEU A 109 -26.80 21.84 10.46
C LEU A 109 -26.57 20.42 10.98
N LEU A 110 -26.88 20.14 12.26
CA LEU A 110 -26.70 18.81 12.85
C LEU A 110 -27.61 17.76 12.20
N ALA A 111 -28.87 18.13 11.91
CA ALA A 111 -29.81 17.27 11.20
C ALA A 111 -29.36 16.99 9.74
N ARG A 112 -28.73 17.97 9.09
CA ARG A 112 -28.15 17.85 7.75
C ARG A 112 -26.89 16.96 7.74
N ILE A 113 -26.00 17.11 8.72
CA ILE A 113 -24.85 16.20 8.93
C ILE A 113 -25.33 14.75 9.10
N LEU A 114 -26.39 14.51 9.87
CA LEU A 114 -27.00 13.19 10.02
C LEU A 114 -27.54 12.65 8.68
N PHE A 115 -28.19 13.50 7.88
CA PHE A 115 -28.63 13.12 6.53
C PHE A 115 -27.45 12.75 5.63
N SER A 116 -26.40 13.58 5.55
CA SER A 116 -25.22 13.28 4.72
C SER A 116 -24.52 11.99 5.16
N LEU A 117 -24.46 11.71 6.46
CA LEU A 117 -23.94 10.43 6.97
C LEU A 117 -24.72 9.23 6.40
N GLY A 118 -26.05 9.31 6.34
CA GLY A 118 -26.91 8.27 5.73
C GLY A 118 -26.83 8.22 4.21
N GLY A 119 -26.87 9.37 3.54
CA GLY A 119 -26.76 9.49 2.08
C GLY A 119 -25.40 9.01 1.53
N SER A 120 -24.34 9.22 2.31
CA SER A 120 -23.01 8.67 2.01
C SER A 120 -22.99 7.14 2.06
N ALA A 121 -23.73 6.54 2.99
CA ALA A 121 -23.88 5.08 3.07
C ALA A 121 -24.59 4.54 1.82
N THR A 122 -25.75 5.10 1.48
CA THR A 122 -26.56 4.63 0.34
C THR A 122 -25.83 4.84 -0.99
N ALA A 123 -25.21 6.01 -1.21
CA ALA A 123 -24.39 6.29 -2.39
C ALA A 123 -23.17 5.36 -2.51
N THR A 124 -22.51 5.01 -1.41
CA THR A 124 -21.42 4.01 -1.42
C THR A 124 -21.97 2.61 -1.76
N MET A 125 -23.17 2.26 -1.29
CA MET A 125 -23.79 0.95 -1.57
C MET A 125 -24.28 0.79 -3.02
N VAL A 126 -24.65 1.87 -3.72
CA VAL A 126 -24.87 1.81 -5.19
C VAL A 126 -23.65 1.20 -5.89
N THR A 127 -22.45 1.60 -5.48
CA THR A 127 -21.17 1.12 -6.05
C THR A 127 -20.78 -0.25 -5.48
N ALA A 128 -20.91 -0.48 -4.17
CA ALA A 128 -20.46 -1.71 -3.51
C ALA A 128 -21.32 -2.95 -3.79
N VAL A 129 -22.59 -2.77 -4.16
CA VAL A 129 -23.50 -3.89 -4.49
C VAL A 129 -23.27 -4.42 -5.92
N LEU A 130 -22.82 -3.57 -6.86
CA LEU A 130 -22.66 -3.93 -8.28
C LEU A 130 -21.86 -5.24 -8.52
N PRO A 131 -20.67 -5.46 -7.93
CA PRO A 131 -19.88 -6.67 -8.17
C PRO A 131 -20.51 -7.91 -7.55
N ALA A 132 -21.25 -7.76 -6.44
CA ALA A 132 -21.93 -8.86 -5.76
C ALA A 132 -23.09 -9.45 -6.60
N MET A 133 -23.63 -8.68 -7.54
CA MET A 133 -24.71 -9.12 -8.45
C MET A 133 -24.22 -9.99 -9.62
N THR A 134 -22.95 -9.88 -9.98
CA THR A 134 -22.32 -10.60 -11.10
C THR A 134 -21.19 -11.54 -10.70
N PHE A 135 -20.84 -11.60 -9.40
CA PHE A 135 -19.91 -12.57 -8.86
C PHE A 135 -20.35 -14.01 -9.16
N VAL A 136 -19.44 -14.82 -9.70
CA VAL A 136 -19.60 -16.25 -9.92
C VAL A 136 -18.77 -16.99 -8.87
N LYS A 137 -19.41 -17.88 -8.11
CA LYS A 137 -18.66 -18.79 -7.23
C LYS A 137 -17.80 -19.72 -8.10
N PRO A 138 -16.48 -19.88 -7.83
CA PRO A 138 -15.74 -21.00 -8.40
C PRO A 138 -16.39 -22.31 -7.95
N VAL A 139 -16.52 -23.27 -8.87
CA VAL A 139 -17.08 -24.59 -8.54
C VAL A 139 -15.99 -25.40 -7.86
N GLU A 140 -16.03 -25.40 -6.54
CA GLU A 140 -15.22 -26.28 -5.70
C GLU A 140 -15.51 -27.74 -6.09
N ARG A 141 -14.52 -28.44 -6.65
CA ARG A 141 -14.67 -29.84 -7.04
C ARG A 141 -14.68 -30.70 -5.78
N ASP A 142 -15.85 -31.24 -5.46
CA ASP A 142 -16.00 -32.19 -4.35
C ASP A 142 -15.05 -33.39 -4.55
N PRO A 143 -14.10 -33.63 -3.63
CA PRO A 143 -13.20 -34.79 -3.69
C PRO A 143 -13.91 -36.11 -3.29
N ARG A 144 -15.23 -36.11 -3.03
CA ARG A 144 -16.01 -37.29 -2.61
C ARG A 144 -17.26 -37.55 -3.46
N SER A 145 -17.08 -37.76 -4.76
CA SER A 145 -18.02 -38.59 -5.53
C SER A 145 -17.30 -39.83 -6.06
N PRO A 146 -17.64 -41.02 -5.55
CA PRO A 146 -18.46 -41.91 -6.38
C PRO A 146 -19.67 -42.52 -5.66
N THR A 147 -20.55 -43.15 -6.46
CA THR A 147 -21.59 -44.13 -6.08
C THR A 147 -22.69 -43.73 -5.07
N ARG A 148 -23.87 -43.44 -5.64
CA ARG A 148 -25.23 -43.48 -5.08
C ARG A 148 -25.53 -44.69 -4.17
N ARG A 149 -25.89 -44.43 -2.89
CA ARG A 149 -26.82 -45.19 -2.00
C ARG A 149 -27.12 -44.28 -0.78
N THR A 150 -28.30 -43.68 -0.57
CA THR A 150 -29.65 -44.20 -0.24
C THR A 150 -29.82 -44.79 1.17
N ASN A 151 -30.43 -43.99 2.07
CA ASN A 151 -31.37 -44.30 3.18
C ASN A 151 -31.15 -43.28 4.32
N GLY A 152 -32.16 -42.64 4.92
CA GLY A 152 -33.62 -42.57 4.69
C GLY A 152 -34.19 -41.37 5.47
N THR A 153 -35.49 -41.07 5.56
CA THR A 153 -36.70 -41.56 4.86
C THR A 153 -37.84 -40.60 5.21
N SER A 154 -38.57 -40.05 4.23
CA SER A 154 -39.88 -39.42 4.48
C SER A 154 -40.69 -39.27 3.19
N HIS A 155 -41.37 -40.36 2.82
CA HIS A 155 -42.54 -40.46 1.95
C HIS A 155 -42.47 -39.96 0.49
N ALA A 156 -43.15 -40.72 -0.36
CA ALA A 156 -43.29 -40.51 -1.79
C ALA A 156 -44.78 -40.58 -2.17
N VAL A 157 -45.09 -40.26 -3.43
CA VAL A 157 -46.28 -40.76 -4.13
C VAL A 157 -45.76 -41.54 -5.33
N ALA A 158 -46.36 -42.70 -5.62
CA ALA A 158 -45.95 -43.59 -6.70
C ALA A 158 -46.99 -43.66 -7.82
N ALA A 159 -46.56 -44.12 -9.00
CA ALA A 159 -47.41 -44.63 -10.07
C ALA A 159 -46.78 -45.92 -10.63
N SER A 160 -47.59 -46.78 -11.24
CA SER A 160 -47.24 -48.20 -11.46
C SER A 160 -46.28 -48.49 -12.62
N ILE A 161 -45.77 -49.71 -12.63
CA ILE A 161 -44.96 -50.32 -13.70
C ILE A 161 -45.89 -50.99 -14.73
N SER A 162 -45.70 -50.67 -16.01
CA SER A 162 -46.19 -51.37 -17.21
C SER A 162 -45.65 -50.64 -18.45
N SER A 163 -45.27 -51.27 -19.58
CA SER A 163 -45.09 -52.68 -19.93
C SER A 163 -44.09 -52.77 -21.11
N GLU A 164 -43.51 -53.96 -21.33
CA GLU A 164 -43.24 -54.61 -22.66
C GLU A 164 -42.43 -53.87 -23.76
N LEU A 165 -41.34 -54.42 -24.31
CA LEU A 165 -41.11 -55.62 -25.17
C LEU A 165 -41.08 -55.32 -26.70
N THR A 166 -39.86 -55.41 -27.26
CA THR A 166 -39.54 -56.06 -28.55
C THR A 166 -39.91 -55.36 -29.89
N ILE A 167 -39.28 -55.87 -30.97
CA ILE A 167 -39.56 -55.69 -32.42
C ILE A 167 -38.93 -54.46 -33.12
N THR A 168 -37.69 -54.67 -33.58
CA THR A 168 -37.09 -54.13 -34.81
C THR A 168 -37.73 -54.70 -36.09
N PRO A 169 -37.48 -54.16 -37.31
CA PRO A 169 -36.99 -52.83 -37.70
C PRO A 169 -37.80 -52.17 -38.85
N ALA A 170 -37.46 -50.91 -39.21
CA ALA A 170 -37.17 -50.44 -40.60
C ALA A 170 -37.56 -48.97 -40.89
N ARG A 171 -36.72 -48.31 -41.70
CA ARG A 171 -36.99 -47.07 -42.46
C ARG A 171 -37.63 -45.87 -41.71
N PHE A 172 -36.75 -45.06 -41.11
CA PHE A 172 -36.72 -43.64 -41.53
C PHE A 172 -35.27 -43.15 -41.66
N ARG A 173 -34.88 -42.66 -42.84
CA ARG A 173 -33.61 -41.93 -43.00
C ARG A 173 -33.83 -40.50 -42.52
N SER A 174 -33.43 -40.21 -41.29
CA SER A 174 -33.15 -38.85 -40.85
C SER A 174 -31.75 -38.79 -40.26
N SER A 175 -31.00 -37.74 -40.58
CA SER A 175 -29.60 -37.56 -40.17
C SER A 175 -29.52 -36.92 -38.78
N SER A 176 -29.96 -37.66 -37.76
CA SER A 176 -29.78 -37.29 -36.35
C SER A 176 -28.30 -37.33 -35.95
N ARG A 177 -27.60 -36.21 -36.16
CA ARG A 177 -26.37 -35.88 -35.41
C ARG A 177 -26.63 -36.08 -33.93
N GLU A 178 -25.75 -36.80 -33.23
CA GLU A 178 -25.66 -36.67 -31.78
C GLU A 178 -25.35 -35.19 -31.44
N PRO A 179 -26.16 -34.53 -30.60
CA PRO A 179 -25.81 -33.21 -30.11
C PRO A 179 -24.72 -33.38 -29.04
N THR A 180 -23.49 -33.03 -29.38
CA THR A 180 -22.36 -32.86 -28.44
C THR A 180 -22.56 -31.62 -27.56
N THR A 181 -23.67 -31.59 -26.81
CA THR A 181 -24.12 -30.46 -25.99
C THR A 181 -23.79 -30.61 -24.51
N ALA A 182 -22.56 -31.08 -24.23
CA ALA A 182 -21.83 -30.67 -23.03
C ALA A 182 -21.04 -29.37 -23.31
N THR A 183 -21.62 -28.45 -24.10
CA THR A 183 -21.02 -27.18 -24.48
C THR A 183 -20.82 -26.35 -23.21
N ARG A 184 -19.58 -26.30 -22.72
CA ARG A 184 -19.15 -25.48 -21.58
C ARG A 184 -19.38 -24.01 -21.93
N THR A 185 -20.57 -23.51 -21.59
CA THR A 185 -20.98 -22.13 -21.88
C THR A 185 -20.06 -21.17 -21.13
N LYS A 186 -19.13 -20.53 -21.85
CA LYS A 186 -18.41 -19.37 -21.35
C LYS A 186 -19.43 -18.32 -20.95
N LYS A 187 -19.39 -17.91 -19.69
CA LYS A 187 -20.23 -16.84 -19.15
C LYS A 187 -19.40 -15.58 -19.08
N ASP A 188 -19.60 -14.66 -20.02
CA ASP A 188 -18.88 -13.38 -20.06
C ASP A 188 -19.38 -12.44 -18.94
N THR A 189 -18.89 -12.67 -17.71
CA THR A 189 -19.18 -11.90 -16.49
C THR A 189 -18.96 -10.41 -16.66
N GLY A 190 -17.91 -10.02 -17.38
CA GLY A 190 -17.60 -8.62 -17.65
C GLY A 190 -18.63 -7.90 -18.54
N ALA A 191 -19.31 -8.63 -19.41
CA ALA A 191 -20.37 -8.08 -20.27
C ALA A 191 -21.63 -7.79 -19.46
N SER A 192 -22.09 -8.74 -18.63
CA SER A 192 -23.27 -8.55 -17.77
C SER A 192 -23.03 -7.49 -16.68
N THR A 193 -21.81 -7.40 -16.15
CA THR A 193 -21.40 -6.35 -15.20
C THR A 193 -21.47 -4.95 -15.84
N SER A 194 -21.00 -4.81 -17.08
CA SER A 194 -21.06 -3.54 -17.80
C SER A 194 -22.49 -3.11 -18.16
N GLN A 195 -23.31 -4.06 -18.59
CA GLN A 195 -24.72 -3.82 -18.92
C GLN A 195 -25.54 -3.46 -17.67
N LEU A 196 -25.26 -4.09 -16.52
CA LEU A 196 -25.88 -3.73 -15.24
C LEU A 196 -25.45 -2.32 -14.79
N ALA A 197 -24.19 -1.90 -14.99
CA ALA A 197 -23.75 -0.54 -14.70
C ALA A 197 -24.52 0.53 -15.52
N GLY A 198 -24.83 0.25 -16.79
CA GLY A 198 -25.66 1.14 -17.61
C GLY A 198 -27.11 1.25 -17.12
N LEU A 199 -27.70 0.13 -16.69
CA LEU A 199 -29.02 0.14 -16.03
C LEU A 199 -28.98 0.93 -14.72
N VAL A 200 -27.95 0.76 -13.89
CA VAL A 200 -27.78 1.51 -12.64
C VAL A 200 -27.71 3.02 -12.91
N GLY A 201 -26.91 3.45 -13.88
CA GLY A 201 -26.84 4.86 -14.30
C GLY A 201 -28.23 5.41 -14.70
N MET A 202 -28.95 4.68 -15.54
CA MET A 202 -30.32 5.04 -15.94
C MET A 202 -31.28 5.14 -14.74
N PHE A 203 -31.28 4.15 -13.85
CA PHE A 203 -32.13 4.16 -12.65
C PHE A 203 -31.76 5.27 -11.65
N THR A 204 -30.47 5.60 -11.49
CA THR A 204 -30.05 6.76 -10.68
C THR A 204 -30.57 8.09 -11.27
N GLY A 205 -30.60 8.24 -12.60
CA GLY A 205 -31.18 9.41 -13.26
C GLY A 205 -32.71 9.48 -13.15
N CYS A 206 -33.41 8.36 -13.32
CA CYS A 206 -34.84 8.26 -13.00
C CYS A 206 -35.14 8.61 -11.53
N GLY A 207 -34.19 8.39 -10.62
CA GLY A 207 -34.29 8.80 -9.21
C GLY A 207 -34.46 10.31 -9.04
N ALA A 208 -33.74 11.11 -9.84
CA ALA A 208 -33.91 12.56 -9.85
C ALA A 208 -35.30 12.96 -10.41
N LEU A 209 -35.79 12.28 -11.45
CA LEU A 209 -37.14 12.51 -12.00
C LEU A 209 -38.24 12.17 -10.98
N VAL A 210 -38.08 11.10 -10.19
CA VAL A 210 -38.99 10.76 -9.07
C VAL A 210 -39.03 11.89 -8.03
N ALA A 211 -37.88 12.48 -7.68
CA ALA A 211 -37.86 13.61 -6.76
C ALA A 211 -38.57 14.84 -7.34
N LEU A 212 -38.32 15.17 -8.62
CA LEU A 212 -38.90 16.32 -9.31
C LEU A 212 -40.42 16.19 -9.53
N LEU A 213 -40.90 15.02 -9.93
CA LEU A 213 -42.29 14.79 -10.33
C LEU A 213 -43.22 14.34 -9.19
N LEU A 214 -42.67 13.69 -8.15
CA LEU A 214 -43.47 13.13 -7.05
C LEU A 214 -43.18 13.76 -5.68
N PHE A 215 -41.93 14.04 -5.33
CA PHE A 215 -41.59 14.51 -3.97
C PHE A 215 -41.65 16.03 -3.82
N LEU A 216 -41.07 16.79 -4.74
CA LEU A 216 -41.07 18.26 -4.68
C LEU A 216 -42.45 18.92 -4.85
N PRO A 217 -43.46 18.31 -5.51
CA PRO A 217 -44.84 18.78 -5.49
C PRO A 217 -45.64 18.43 -4.23
N LEU A 218 -45.10 17.69 -3.26
CA LEU A 218 -45.85 17.35 -2.03
C LEU A 218 -46.22 18.58 -1.17
N PRO A 219 -45.32 19.56 -0.91
CA PRO A 219 -45.68 20.72 -0.11
C PRO A 219 -46.82 21.55 -0.71
N THR A 220 -46.86 21.72 -2.05
CA THR A 220 -47.95 22.48 -2.69
C THR A 220 -49.26 21.70 -2.64
N ARG A 221 -49.24 20.38 -2.90
CA ARG A 221 -50.43 19.52 -2.77
C ARG A 221 -51.01 19.47 -1.37
N PHE A 222 -50.17 19.55 -0.33
CA PHE A 222 -50.67 19.66 1.05
C PHE A 222 -51.24 21.06 1.35
N GLN A 223 -50.69 22.13 0.77
CA GLN A 223 -51.28 23.48 0.85
C GLN A 223 -52.63 23.57 0.13
N GLU A 224 -52.74 22.98 -1.07
CA GLU A 224 -53.99 22.82 -1.83
C GLU A 224 -55.04 22.01 -1.05
N ALA A 225 -54.61 21.05 -0.23
CA ALA A 225 -55.46 20.28 0.69
C ALA A 225 -55.75 20.99 2.04
N GLY A 226 -55.29 22.23 2.24
CA GLY A 226 -55.61 23.05 3.40
C GLY A 226 -54.58 23.04 4.56
N ASP A 227 -53.42 22.40 4.41
CA ASP A 227 -52.33 22.54 5.41
C ASP A 227 -51.66 23.93 5.32
N SER A 228 -51.39 24.55 6.48
CA SER A 228 -50.58 25.78 6.51
C SER A 228 -49.18 25.55 5.93
N PRO A 229 -48.52 26.55 5.32
CA PRO A 229 -47.26 26.34 4.59
C PRO A 229 -46.16 25.62 5.38
N ALA A 230 -45.98 25.98 6.65
CA ALA A 230 -45.04 25.32 7.56
C ALA A 230 -45.39 23.83 7.82
N LYS A 231 -46.69 23.54 8.00
CA LYS A 231 -47.20 22.18 8.23
C LYS A 231 -47.08 21.34 6.96
N ALA A 232 -47.45 21.89 5.80
CA ALA A 232 -47.37 21.22 4.50
C ALA A 232 -45.93 20.81 4.11
N VAL A 233 -44.94 21.67 4.37
CA VAL A 233 -43.51 21.33 4.21
C VAL A 233 -43.12 20.19 5.16
N ALA A 234 -43.56 20.23 6.42
CA ALA A 234 -43.31 19.14 7.37
C ALA A 234 -43.97 17.82 6.92
N SER A 235 -45.24 17.84 6.52
CA SER A 235 -46.00 16.69 5.98
C SER A 235 -45.25 16.03 4.80
N ALA A 236 -44.71 16.82 3.87
CA ALA A 236 -43.89 16.32 2.77
C ALA A 236 -42.61 15.59 3.24
N PHE A 237 -41.85 16.19 4.17
CA PHE A 237 -40.65 15.56 4.73
C PHE A 237 -40.97 14.29 5.54
N TYR A 238 -42.10 14.26 6.27
CA TYR A 238 -42.54 13.06 6.98
C TYR A 238 -42.87 11.91 6.02
N VAL A 239 -43.58 12.19 4.92
CA VAL A 239 -43.90 11.21 3.87
C VAL A 239 -42.63 10.70 3.17
N VAL A 240 -41.72 11.57 2.73
CA VAL A 240 -40.48 11.13 2.05
C VAL A 240 -39.57 10.35 3.02
N GLY A 241 -39.51 10.75 4.30
CA GLY A 241 -38.81 10.00 5.35
C GLY A 241 -39.41 8.61 5.59
N ALA A 242 -40.74 8.48 5.60
CA ALA A 242 -41.41 7.18 5.71
C ALA A 242 -41.12 6.28 4.49
N ILE A 243 -41.08 6.84 3.27
CA ILE A 243 -40.67 6.11 2.07
C ILE A 243 -39.22 5.61 2.20
N ALA A 244 -38.30 6.39 2.78
CA ALA A 244 -36.94 5.91 3.04
C ALA A 244 -36.90 4.71 4.01
N ILE A 245 -37.73 4.71 5.06
CA ILE A 245 -37.86 3.54 5.97
C ILE A 245 -38.43 2.31 5.23
N LEU A 246 -39.42 2.50 4.35
CA LEU A 246 -39.96 1.41 3.52
C LEU A 246 -38.91 0.86 2.53
N VAL A 247 -38.06 1.73 1.95
CA VAL A 247 -36.91 1.31 1.12
C VAL A 247 -35.86 0.55 1.95
N ALA A 248 -35.63 0.93 3.21
CA ALA A 248 -34.77 0.19 4.13
C ALA A 248 -35.30 -1.24 4.37
N LEU A 249 -36.60 -1.40 4.63
CA LEU A 249 -37.25 -2.71 4.78
C LEU A 249 -37.17 -3.53 3.47
N GLY A 250 -37.44 -2.90 2.33
CA GLY A 250 -37.28 -3.52 1.01
C GLY A 250 -35.86 -4.05 0.77
N CYS A 251 -34.83 -3.28 1.12
CA CYS A 251 -33.44 -3.71 1.04
C CYS A 251 -33.10 -4.85 2.01
N PHE A 252 -33.69 -4.88 3.21
CA PHE A 252 -33.45 -5.91 4.23
C PHE A 252 -33.89 -7.31 3.78
N PHE A 253 -35.05 -7.41 3.12
CA PHE A 253 -35.54 -8.66 2.53
C PHE A 253 -34.91 -8.93 1.15
N GLY A 254 -34.89 -7.92 0.29
CA GLY A 254 -34.49 -8.03 -1.12
C GLY A 254 -33.03 -8.35 -1.37
N LEU A 255 -32.11 -7.83 -0.53
CA LEU A 255 -30.67 -8.09 -0.64
C LEU A 255 -30.20 -9.26 0.25
N ARG A 256 -31.12 -10.13 0.70
CA ARG A 256 -30.80 -11.32 1.50
C ARG A 256 -30.00 -12.34 0.65
N SER A 257 -29.01 -12.97 1.26
CA SER A 257 -28.18 -14.03 0.66
C SER A 257 -27.53 -13.65 -0.69
N LEU A 258 -26.89 -12.48 -0.74
CA LEU A 258 -26.13 -12.04 -1.92
C LEU A 258 -24.88 -12.93 -2.15
N PRO A 259 -24.55 -13.25 -3.42
CA PRO A 259 -23.31 -13.93 -3.77
C PRO A 259 -22.07 -13.19 -3.23
N GLY A 260 -21.13 -13.95 -2.62
CA GLY A 260 -19.89 -13.39 -2.08
C GLY A 260 -20.04 -12.56 -0.80
N GLU A 261 -21.21 -12.57 -0.14
CA GLU A 261 -21.45 -11.94 1.18
C GLU A 261 -21.57 -12.96 2.34
N GLU A 262 -21.28 -14.24 2.06
CA GLU A 262 -21.41 -15.33 3.03
C GLU A 262 -20.44 -15.17 4.21
N GLY A 263 -20.94 -15.35 5.44
CA GLY A 263 -20.17 -15.12 6.66
C GLY A 263 -19.95 -13.65 7.03
N LYS A 264 -20.62 -12.67 6.40
CA LYS A 264 -20.64 -11.26 6.84
C LYS A 264 -21.87 -10.98 7.72
N GLY A 265 -21.71 -10.09 8.71
CA GLY A 265 -22.81 -9.68 9.59
C GLY A 265 -22.39 -9.14 10.95
N TRP A 266 -23.33 -8.49 11.65
CA TRP A 266 -23.09 -7.79 12.93
C TRP A 266 -22.44 -8.65 14.02
N ARG A 267 -22.77 -9.95 14.12
CA ARG A 267 -22.20 -10.87 15.13
C ARG A 267 -20.67 -11.00 15.03
N ARG A 268 -20.12 -10.92 13.80
CA ARG A 268 -18.68 -10.96 13.51
C ARG A 268 -17.95 -9.66 13.90
N LEU A 269 -18.70 -8.61 14.23
CA LEU A 269 -18.21 -7.34 14.76
C LEU A 269 -18.45 -7.24 16.28
N ALA A 270 -19.52 -7.86 16.79
CA ALA A 270 -19.80 -8.03 18.22
C ALA A 270 -19.09 -9.22 18.89
N GLY A 271 -18.29 -10.00 18.15
CA GLY A 271 -17.50 -11.13 18.66
C GLY A 271 -18.28 -12.33 19.18
N LYS A 272 -19.59 -12.45 18.87
CA LYS A 272 -20.53 -13.32 19.62
C LYS A 272 -20.96 -14.62 18.92
N ASP A 273 -20.22 -15.07 17.92
CA ASP A 273 -20.36 -16.44 17.38
C ASP A 273 -19.21 -17.32 17.93
N GLU A 274 -19.22 -17.55 19.24
CA GLU A 274 -18.43 -18.64 19.84
C GLU A 274 -19.19 -19.96 19.73
N THR A 275 -18.66 -20.89 18.93
CA THR A 275 -18.91 -22.32 19.11
C THR A 275 -17.67 -23.12 18.73
N LYS A 276 -16.90 -23.52 19.75
CA LYS A 276 -15.72 -24.42 19.68
C LYS A 276 -14.52 -23.96 18.82
N ALA A 277 -13.84 -22.91 19.26
CA ALA A 277 -12.39 -22.80 19.12
C ALA A 277 -11.81 -21.95 20.27
N THR A 278 -10.85 -22.49 21.03
CA THR A 278 -10.27 -21.83 22.20
C THR A 278 -9.14 -20.87 21.80
N ASP A 279 -9.34 -19.54 21.91
CA ASP A 279 -8.22 -18.60 22.14
C ASP A 279 -8.68 -17.19 22.59
N THR A 280 -8.20 -16.71 23.75
CA THR A 280 -8.56 -15.40 24.34
C THR A 280 -7.80 -14.23 23.71
N ARG A 281 -8.06 -13.95 22.41
CA ARG A 281 -7.35 -12.93 21.61
C ARG A 281 -8.21 -11.85 20.93
N SER A 282 -9.51 -12.08 20.80
CA SER A 282 -10.34 -11.44 19.74
C SER A 282 -10.53 -9.91 19.83
N THR A 283 -10.57 -9.31 21.02
CA THR A 283 -11.11 -7.94 21.19
C THR A 283 -10.17 -6.78 20.86
N ARG A 284 -8.84 -7.00 20.69
CA ARG A 284 -7.89 -5.90 20.37
C ARG A 284 -7.53 -5.76 18.89
N ASP A 285 -7.75 -6.80 18.07
CA ASP A 285 -7.39 -6.76 16.64
C ASP A 285 -8.47 -6.14 15.74
N LEU A 286 -9.74 -6.05 16.19
CA LEU A 286 -10.84 -5.55 15.34
C LEU A 286 -10.60 -4.14 14.78
N VAL A 287 -10.17 -3.19 15.62
CA VAL A 287 -9.98 -1.78 15.23
C VAL A 287 -8.78 -1.60 14.30
N LEU A 288 -7.76 -2.46 14.42
CA LEU A 288 -6.46 -2.28 13.75
C LEU A 288 -6.44 -2.68 12.27
N ILE A 289 -7.47 -3.36 11.78
CA ILE A 289 -7.50 -3.86 10.39
C ILE A 289 -8.09 -2.82 9.41
N TYR A 290 -8.98 -1.93 9.87
CA TYR A 290 -9.68 -0.98 8.97
C TYR A 290 -8.74 -0.07 8.16
N PRO A 291 -7.72 0.60 8.72
CA PRO A 291 -6.83 1.45 7.93
C PRO A 291 -6.04 0.66 6.88
N ARG A 292 -5.71 -0.61 7.17
CA ARG A 292 -4.97 -1.49 6.26
C ARG A 292 -5.80 -1.87 5.03
N LEU A 293 -7.10 -2.09 5.19
CA LEU A 293 -8.01 -2.40 4.07
C LEU A 293 -8.18 -1.18 3.15
N PHE A 294 -8.29 0.03 3.69
CA PHE A 294 -8.35 1.27 2.91
C PHE A 294 -7.04 1.53 2.14
N TRP A 295 -5.88 1.42 2.80
CA TRP A 295 -4.60 1.55 2.10
C TRP A 295 -4.37 0.43 1.07
N GLN A 296 -4.98 -0.74 1.24
CA GLN A 296 -5.01 -1.80 0.23
C GLN A 296 -5.89 -1.43 -0.97
N SER A 297 -7.08 -0.85 -0.79
CA SER A 297 -7.94 -0.41 -1.91
C SER A 297 -7.38 0.81 -2.64
N VAL A 298 -6.71 1.74 -1.94
CA VAL A 298 -5.95 2.84 -2.55
C VAL A 298 -4.79 2.29 -3.39
N ARG A 299 -3.95 1.42 -2.81
CA ARG A 299 -2.82 0.79 -3.54
C ARG A 299 -3.30 0.00 -4.76
N LEU A 300 -4.44 -0.68 -4.66
CA LEU A 300 -5.00 -1.49 -5.75
C LEU A 300 -5.34 -0.65 -6.98
N GLY A 301 -5.70 0.64 -6.81
CA GLY A 301 -5.89 1.59 -7.92
C GLY A 301 -4.62 1.91 -8.71
N PHE A 302 -3.44 1.70 -8.13
CA PHE A 302 -2.15 1.85 -8.83
C PHE A 302 -1.61 0.52 -9.40
N THR A 303 -2.14 -0.63 -8.99
CA THR A 303 -1.67 -1.96 -9.44
C THR A 303 -2.65 -2.69 -10.35
N SER A 304 -3.93 -2.32 -10.37
CA SER A 304 -4.95 -2.87 -11.28
C SER A 304 -5.45 -1.78 -12.22
N SER A 305 -5.18 -1.97 -13.52
CA SER A 305 -5.56 -1.05 -14.60
C SER A 305 -7.04 -0.64 -14.54
N ASN A 306 -7.95 -1.60 -14.36
CA ASN A 306 -9.38 -1.32 -14.39
C ASN A 306 -9.86 -0.58 -13.13
N ILE A 307 -9.26 -0.82 -11.97
CA ILE A 307 -9.61 -0.12 -10.73
C ILE A 307 -9.06 1.32 -10.76
N GLY A 308 -7.84 1.52 -11.28
CA GLY A 308 -7.27 2.86 -11.50
C GLY A 308 -8.08 3.70 -12.48
N LEU A 309 -8.42 3.16 -13.66
CA LEU A 309 -9.29 3.84 -14.63
C LEU A 309 -10.71 4.06 -14.08
N GLY A 310 -11.23 3.13 -13.27
CA GLY A 310 -12.48 3.31 -12.53
C GLY A 310 -12.43 4.49 -11.57
N TYR A 311 -11.40 4.60 -10.73
CA TYR A 311 -11.19 5.73 -9.83
C TYR A 311 -11.07 7.07 -10.57
N MET A 312 -10.29 7.13 -11.66
CA MET A 312 -10.16 8.36 -12.46
C MET A 312 -11.47 8.75 -13.16
N GLY A 313 -12.18 7.79 -13.76
CA GLY A 313 -13.47 8.04 -14.38
C GLY A 313 -14.53 8.50 -13.37
N GLY A 314 -14.49 7.99 -12.14
CA GLY A 314 -15.34 8.44 -11.03
C GLY A 314 -15.07 9.89 -10.58
N PHE A 315 -13.79 10.28 -10.53
CA PHE A 315 -13.37 11.68 -10.29
C PHE A 315 -13.92 12.62 -11.37
N VAL A 316 -13.69 12.29 -12.66
CA VAL A 316 -14.16 13.13 -13.79
C VAL A 316 -15.68 13.18 -13.83
N ALA A 317 -16.37 12.04 -13.64
CA ALA A 317 -17.83 11.97 -13.58
C ALA A 317 -18.45 12.90 -12.53
N ARG A 318 -17.88 12.93 -11.31
CA ARG A 318 -18.40 13.74 -10.20
C ARG A 318 -18.05 15.22 -10.35
N ALA A 319 -16.89 15.55 -10.90
CA ALA A 319 -16.58 16.91 -11.32
C ALA A 319 -17.55 17.39 -12.43
N SER A 320 -17.81 16.55 -13.45
CA SER A 320 -18.75 16.85 -14.55
C SER A 320 -20.15 17.20 -14.07
N SER A 321 -20.67 16.55 -13.01
CA SER A 321 -21.98 16.93 -12.43
C SER A 321 -22.01 18.37 -11.94
N VAL A 322 -20.95 18.86 -11.28
CA VAL A 322 -20.85 20.25 -10.79
C VAL A 322 -20.65 21.23 -11.94
N ALA A 323 -19.87 20.86 -12.96
CA ALA A 323 -19.70 21.66 -14.17
C ALA A 323 -21.05 21.97 -14.83
N ILE A 324 -21.93 20.98 -14.91
CA ILE A 324 -23.25 21.11 -15.51
C ILE A 324 -24.24 21.78 -14.55
N SER A 325 -24.31 21.38 -13.27
CA SER A 325 -25.36 21.87 -12.35
C SER A 325 -25.09 23.26 -11.76
N LEU A 326 -23.82 23.65 -11.59
CA LEU A 326 -23.43 24.92 -10.98
C LEU A 326 -22.94 25.92 -12.03
N PHE A 327 -21.96 25.53 -12.84
CA PHE A 327 -21.26 26.50 -13.70
C PHE A 327 -22.03 26.88 -14.97
N ILE A 328 -22.88 26.02 -15.56
CA ILE A 328 -23.74 26.44 -16.69
C ILE A 328 -24.74 27.54 -16.28
N PRO A 329 -25.50 27.43 -15.16
CA PRO A 329 -26.32 28.54 -14.68
C PRO A 329 -25.51 29.80 -14.35
N LEU A 330 -24.34 29.66 -13.73
CA LEU A 330 -23.50 30.79 -13.33
C LEU A 330 -22.97 31.55 -14.57
N PHE A 331 -22.50 30.83 -15.60
CA PHE A 331 -22.11 31.37 -16.90
C PHE A 331 -23.27 32.09 -17.60
N THR A 332 -24.46 31.47 -17.63
CA THR A 332 -25.66 32.04 -18.25
C THR A 332 -26.09 33.33 -17.56
N ASN A 333 -26.13 33.35 -16.23
CA ASN A 333 -26.48 34.54 -15.45
C ASN A 333 -25.47 35.67 -15.66
N HIS A 334 -24.16 35.37 -15.67
CA HIS A 334 -23.10 36.35 -15.89
C HIS A 334 -23.22 37.06 -17.25
N TYR A 335 -23.51 36.31 -18.33
CA TYR A 335 -23.73 36.88 -19.66
C TYR A 335 -24.94 37.84 -19.70
N PHE A 336 -26.09 37.48 -19.11
CA PHE A 336 -27.27 38.35 -19.11
C PHE A 336 -27.08 39.63 -18.28
N LEU A 337 -26.21 39.59 -17.26
CA LEU A 337 -25.81 40.76 -16.48
C LEU A 337 -24.82 41.64 -17.26
N GLN A 338 -23.76 41.06 -17.84
CA GLN A 338 -22.78 41.82 -18.65
C GLN A 338 -23.41 42.51 -19.87
N THR A 339 -24.36 41.85 -20.54
CA THR A 339 -25.04 42.41 -21.72
C THR A 339 -26.13 43.44 -21.38
N GLY A 340 -26.33 43.78 -20.10
CA GLY A 340 -27.34 44.76 -19.65
C GLY A 340 -28.79 44.32 -19.87
N ARG A 341 -29.03 43.11 -20.39
CA ARG A 341 -30.34 42.48 -20.58
C ARG A 341 -31.05 42.15 -19.26
N CYS A 342 -30.31 42.21 -18.15
CA CYS A 342 -30.78 42.14 -16.78
C CYS A 342 -30.31 43.34 -15.97
N LYS A 343 -31.18 43.86 -15.09
CA LYS A 343 -30.81 44.79 -14.02
C LYS A 343 -31.24 44.20 -12.68
N VAL A 344 -30.28 44.02 -11.79
CA VAL A 344 -30.49 43.54 -10.41
C VAL A 344 -30.12 44.68 -9.48
N ASP A 345 -30.96 44.94 -8.48
CA ASP A 345 -30.67 45.94 -7.46
C ASP A 345 -29.53 45.43 -6.56
N PRO A 346 -28.40 46.15 -6.41
CA PRO A 346 -27.27 45.70 -5.60
C PRO A 346 -27.60 45.57 -4.11
N SER A 347 -28.75 46.07 -3.64
CA SER A 347 -29.21 45.92 -2.25
C SER A 347 -29.94 44.60 -1.93
N ASP A 348 -30.36 43.83 -2.94
CA ASP A 348 -30.99 42.51 -2.74
C ASP A 348 -30.56 41.45 -3.78
N PRO A 349 -29.48 40.69 -3.50
CA PRO A 349 -29.02 39.59 -4.36
C PRO A 349 -30.03 38.44 -4.53
N SER A 350 -31.05 38.32 -3.68
CA SER A 350 -32.04 37.24 -3.78
C SER A 350 -32.98 37.42 -5.00
N ASN A 351 -33.13 38.66 -5.47
CA ASN A 351 -34.06 39.04 -6.54
C ASN A 351 -33.64 38.59 -7.95
N ILE A 352 -32.49 37.91 -8.13
CA ILE A 352 -32.01 37.44 -9.45
C ILE A 352 -33.06 36.57 -10.18
N LYS A 353 -33.82 35.72 -9.47
CA LYS A 353 -34.85 34.88 -10.11
C LYS A 353 -36.04 35.67 -10.65
N SER A 354 -36.38 36.79 -10.03
CA SER A 354 -37.47 37.70 -10.44
C SER A 354 -37.00 38.71 -11.49
N ALA A 355 -35.77 39.20 -11.37
CA ALA A 355 -35.15 40.16 -12.30
C ALA A 355 -34.68 39.52 -13.63
N CYS A 356 -34.33 38.23 -13.63
CA CYS A 356 -33.77 37.52 -14.79
C CYS A 356 -34.51 36.22 -15.17
N PRO A 357 -35.83 36.25 -15.46
CA PRO A 357 -36.59 35.05 -15.80
C PRO A 357 -36.06 34.34 -17.07
N GLU A 358 -35.58 35.08 -18.08
CA GLU A 358 -35.04 34.47 -19.31
C GLU A 358 -33.70 33.76 -19.09
N ALA A 359 -32.78 34.35 -18.31
CA ALA A 359 -31.51 33.70 -17.97
C ALA A 359 -31.75 32.39 -17.20
N TYR A 360 -32.71 32.39 -16.27
CA TYR A 360 -33.09 31.20 -15.51
C TYR A 360 -33.75 30.12 -16.40
N LYS A 361 -34.67 30.50 -17.30
CA LYS A 361 -35.27 29.59 -18.30
C LYS A 361 -34.20 28.93 -19.17
N LEU A 362 -33.26 29.72 -19.69
CA LEU A 362 -32.17 29.24 -20.55
C LEU A 362 -31.21 28.32 -19.78
N ALA A 363 -30.78 28.71 -18.58
CA ALA A 363 -29.94 27.87 -17.72
C ALA A 363 -30.61 26.52 -17.40
N ALA A 364 -31.90 26.52 -17.06
CA ALA A 364 -32.67 25.30 -16.82
C ALA A 364 -32.82 24.46 -18.10
N MET A 365 -33.00 25.07 -19.27
CA MET A 365 -33.07 24.39 -20.56
C MET A 365 -31.76 23.70 -20.92
N LEU A 366 -30.62 24.40 -20.83
CA LEU A 366 -29.31 23.84 -21.15
C LEU A 366 -28.95 22.69 -20.21
N THR A 367 -29.06 22.91 -18.89
CA THR A 367 -28.80 21.84 -17.90
C THR A 367 -29.75 20.64 -18.07
N GLY A 368 -31.03 20.89 -18.31
CA GLY A 368 -32.05 19.86 -18.57
C GLY A 368 -31.76 19.01 -19.82
N ILE A 369 -31.37 19.64 -20.94
CA ILE A 369 -30.97 18.93 -22.17
C ILE A 369 -29.75 18.04 -21.91
N SER A 370 -28.75 18.55 -21.18
CA SER A 370 -27.55 17.76 -20.83
C SER A 370 -27.91 16.51 -20.01
N GLN A 371 -28.77 16.66 -18.99
CA GLN A 371 -29.20 15.53 -18.15
C GLN A 371 -30.16 14.57 -18.88
N LEU A 372 -30.98 15.05 -19.82
CA LEU A 372 -31.85 14.19 -20.65
C LEU A 372 -31.03 13.31 -21.59
N ILE A 373 -30.02 13.89 -22.27
CA ILE A 373 -29.10 13.14 -23.11
C ILE A 373 -28.27 12.15 -22.27
N ALA A 374 -27.81 12.55 -21.09
CA ALA A 374 -27.15 11.66 -20.15
C ALA A 374 -28.03 10.44 -19.79
N LEU A 375 -29.31 10.66 -19.46
CA LEU A 375 -30.25 9.59 -19.12
C LEU A 375 -30.46 8.60 -20.28
N ILE A 376 -30.61 9.10 -21.51
CA ILE A 376 -30.83 8.29 -22.72
C ILE A 376 -29.57 7.49 -23.08
N CYS A 377 -28.38 8.07 -22.93
CA CYS A 377 -27.11 7.42 -23.27
C CYS A 377 -26.63 6.41 -22.21
N ALA A 378 -27.16 6.42 -20.98
CA ALA A 378 -26.77 5.49 -19.90
C ALA A 378 -26.78 3.99 -20.29
N PRO A 379 -27.88 3.41 -20.80
CA PRO A 379 -27.90 2.00 -21.22
C PRO A 379 -26.98 1.73 -22.43
N PHE A 380 -26.81 2.71 -23.31
CA PHE A 380 -25.95 2.58 -24.50
C PHE A 380 -24.46 2.46 -24.11
N PHE A 381 -23.97 3.30 -23.21
CA PHE A 381 -22.60 3.16 -22.68
C PHE A 381 -22.38 1.85 -21.91
N GLY A 382 -23.39 1.36 -21.17
CA GLY A 382 -23.31 0.07 -20.49
C GLY A 382 -23.20 -1.11 -21.46
N TYR A 383 -23.99 -1.09 -22.54
CA TYR A 383 -23.89 -2.05 -23.63
C TYR A 383 -22.52 -1.98 -24.33
N LEU A 384 -22.06 -0.78 -24.72
CA LEU A 384 -20.77 -0.60 -25.38
C LEU A 384 -19.59 -1.04 -24.49
N SER A 385 -19.61 -0.74 -23.19
CA SER A 385 -18.57 -1.18 -22.24
C SER A 385 -18.52 -2.72 -22.15
N GLY A 386 -19.68 -3.39 -22.25
CA GLY A 386 -19.73 -4.85 -22.32
C GLY A 386 -19.28 -5.41 -23.69
N ARG A 387 -19.47 -4.65 -24.77
CA ARG A 387 -19.15 -5.08 -26.15
C ARG A 387 -17.67 -4.91 -26.52
N PHE A 388 -16.98 -3.93 -25.93
CA PHE A 388 -15.59 -3.58 -26.20
C PHE A 388 -14.68 -3.58 -24.95
N PRO A 389 -14.64 -4.68 -24.16
CA PRO A 389 -14.03 -4.68 -22.83
C PRO A 389 -12.50 -4.56 -22.81
N ARG A 390 -11.80 -4.91 -23.90
CA ARG A 390 -10.32 -5.00 -23.95
C ARG A 390 -9.57 -3.66 -23.95
N TYR A 391 -10.11 -2.64 -24.62
CA TYR A 391 -9.42 -1.34 -24.82
C TYR A 391 -10.16 -0.17 -24.17
N ASN A 392 -11.26 -0.44 -23.47
CA ASN A 392 -12.09 0.55 -22.78
C ASN A 392 -12.54 1.74 -23.65
N ILE A 393 -12.67 1.50 -24.96
CA ILE A 393 -13.01 2.49 -26.01
C ILE A 393 -14.16 3.43 -25.61
N PRO A 394 -15.26 2.97 -24.99
CA PRO A 394 -16.37 3.85 -24.62
C PRO A 394 -15.99 4.92 -23.57
N LEU A 395 -15.05 4.63 -22.67
CA LEU A 395 -14.50 5.63 -21.75
C LEU A 395 -13.66 6.67 -22.50
N LEU A 396 -12.87 6.24 -23.48
CA LEU A 396 -12.05 7.14 -24.31
C LEU A 396 -12.94 8.06 -25.18
N VAL A 397 -14.03 7.52 -25.75
CA VAL A 397 -15.03 8.30 -26.50
C VAL A 397 -15.74 9.31 -25.60
N ALA A 398 -16.12 8.93 -24.38
CA ALA A 398 -16.71 9.85 -23.39
C ALA A 398 -15.73 10.96 -22.95
N ALA A 399 -14.45 10.64 -22.83
CA ALA A 399 -13.40 11.62 -22.56
C ALA A 399 -13.18 12.57 -23.73
N ILE A 400 -13.14 12.09 -24.98
CA ILE A 400 -13.04 12.92 -26.19
C ILE A 400 -14.25 13.86 -26.30
N ALA A 401 -15.47 13.35 -26.12
CA ALA A 401 -16.69 14.17 -26.09
C ALA A 401 -16.63 15.23 -24.97
N GLY A 402 -16.01 14.92 -23.83
CA GLY A 402 -15.77 15.85 -22.73
C GLY A 402 -14.77 16.95 -23.08
N ILE A 403 -13.61 16.61 -23.64
CA ILE A 403 -12.59 17.58 -24.08
C ILE A 403 -13.22 18.57 -25.06
N VAL A 404 -13.87 18.05 -26.11
CA VAL A 404 -14.47 18.85 -27.18
C VAL A 404 -15.63 19.69 -26.66
N GLY A 405 -16.58 19.06 -25.94
CA GLY A 405 -17.76 19.74 -25.41
C GLY A 405 -17.41 20.82 -24.39
N TYR A 406 -16.59 20.53 -23.38
CA TYR A 406 -16.23 21.51 -22.36
C TYR A 406 -15.31 22.62 -22.91
N ALA A 407 -14.39 22.32 -23.84
CA ALA A 407 -13.60 23.37 -24.48
C ALA A 407 -14.50 24.31 -25.31
N TRP A 408 -15.38 23.78 -26.16
CA TRP A 408 -16.30 24.62 -26.93
C TRP A 408 -17.26 25.42 -26.03
N PHE A 409 -17.80 24.84 -24.96
CA PHE A 409 -18.66 25.58 -24.03
C PHE A 409 -17.90 26.72 -23.33
N GLY A 410 -16.66 26.48 -22.90
CA GLY A 410 -15.79 27.52 -22.32
C GLY A 410 -15.35 28.61 -23.32
N SER A 411 -15.50 28.35 -24.62
CA SER A 411 -15.20 29.27 -25.72
C SER A 411 -16.43 29.98 -26.30
N LEU A 412 -17.63 29.79 -25.75
CA LEU A 412 -18.84 30.47 -26.23
C LEU A 412 -18.80 31.97 -25.91
N THR A 413 -19.05 32.80 -26.92
CA THR A 413 -19.27 34.25 -26.77
C THR A 413 -20.66 34.56 -26.19
N SER A 414 -21.67 33.79 -26.59
CA SER A 414 -23.03 33.88 -26.05
C SER A 414 -23.61 32.50 -25.71
N PRO A 415 -24.30 32.34 -24.56
CA PRO A 415 -25.12 31.17 -24.27
C PRO A 415 -26.54 31.27 -24.85
N ASP A 416 -26.97 32.46 -25.28
CA ASP A 416 -28.31 32.71 -25.80
C ASP A 416 -28.40 32.40 -27.31
N TYR A 417 -29.04 31.29 -27.66
CA TYR A 417 -29.29 30.87 -29.03
C TYR A 417 -30.21 31.81 -29.85
N ARG A 418 -30.77 32.85 -29.22
CA ARG A 418 -31.58 33.91 -29.86
C ARG A 418 -30.86 35.26 -29.97
N SER A 419 -29.61 35.36 -29.50
CA SER A 419 -28.76 36.53 -29.69
C SER A 419 -28.18 36.57 -31.11
N GLU A 420 -27.73 37.74 -31.58
CA GLU A 420 -27.17 37.91 -32.93
C GLU A 420 -25.86 37.11 -33.12
N ASP A 421 -25.05 36.97 -32.06
CA ASP A 421 -23.89 36.08 -31.99
C ASP A 421 -24.26 34.61 -31.70
N GLY A 422 -25.55 34.33 -31.44
CA GLY A 422 -26.05 33.07 -30.94
C GLY A 422 -26.24 32.01 -32.03
N THR A 423 -25.75 30.79 -31.78
CA THR A 423 -25.98 29.66 -32.70
C THR A 423 -26.58 28.46 -31.98
N GLY A 424 -27.46 27.72 -32.68
CA GLY A 424 -28.06 26.48 -32.18
C GLY A 424 -27.05 25.35 -31.88
N ALA A 425 -25.78 25.53 -32.24
CA ALA A 425 -24.67 24.65 -31.88
C ALA A 425 -24.53 24.44 -30.36
N ILE A 426 -24.99 25.40 -29.52
CA ILE A 426 -24.98 25.23 -28.07
C ILE A 426 -25.72 23.97 -27.60
N PHE A 427 -26.84 23.60 -28.23
CA PHE A 427 -27.58 22.39 -27.87
C PHE A 427 -26.78 21.11 -28.17
N PHE A 428 -25.98 21.11 -29.25
CA PHE A 428 -25.07 20.02 -29.58
C PHE A 428 -23.88 19.96 -28.60
N ILE A 429 -23.27 21.10 -28.27
CA ILE A 429 -22.20 21.20 -27.26
C ILE A 429 -22.69 20.64 -25.92
N VAL A 430 -23.86 21.08 -25.46
CA VAL A 430 -24.47 20.65 -24.19
C VAL A 430 -24.89 19.17 -24.19
N ALA A 431 -25.21 18.59 -25.36
CA ALA A 431 -25.38 17.15 -25.51
C ALA A 431 -24.04 16.39 -25.36
N LEU A 432 -22.92 16.91 -25.88
CA LEU A 432 -21.58 16.32 -25.66
C LEU A 432 -21.19 16.32 -24.18
N LEU A 433 -21.53 17.37 -23.43
CA LEU A 433 -21.34 17.42 -21.97
C LEU A 433 -22.10 16.26 -21.27
N GLY A 434 -23.36 16.02 -21.65
CA GLY A 434 -24.19 14.94 -21.09
C GLY A 434 -23.67 13.54 -21.44
N ILE A 435 -23.25 13.35 -22.71
CA ILE A 435 -22.59 12.14 -23.21
C ILE A 435 -21.31 11.85 -22.42
N SER A 436 -20.48 12.88 -22.19
CA SER A 436 -19.25 12.75 -21.42
C SER A 436 -19.51 12.37 -19.96
N GLN A 437 -20.42 13.09 -19.29
CA GLN A 437 -20.78 12.84 -17.89
C GLN A 437 -21.25 11.39 -17.70
N ILE A 438 -22.24 10.93 -18.48
CA ILE A 438 -22.77 9.57 -18.29
C ILE A 438 -21.80 8.49 -18.74
N GLY A 439 -21.03 8.73 -19.82
CA GLY A 439 -20.01 7.80 -20.27
C GLY A 439 -18.93 7.59 -19.21
N ALA A 440 -18.49 8.65 -18.54
CA ALA A 440 -17.59 8.57 -17.39
C ALA A 440 -18.22 7.80 -16.22
N ILE A 441 -19.48 8.08 -15.83
CA ILE A 441 -20.20 7.36 -14.75
C ILE A 441 -20.29 5.86 -15.06
N VAL A 442 -20.86 5.50 -16.21
CA VAL A 442 -21.22 4.11 -16.53
C VAL A 442 -19.97 3.27 -16.82
N CYS A 443 -19.00 3.80 -17.57
CA CYS A 443 -17.79 3.05 -17.90
C CYS A 443 -16.88 2.88 -16.67
N SER A 444 -16.82 3.85 -15.76
CA SER A 444 -16.03 3.72 -14.52
C SER A 444 -16.62 2.72 -13.53
N LEU A 445 -17.95 2.69 -13.36
CA LEU A 445 -18.64 1.66 -12.57
C LEU A 445 -18.46 0.26 -13.19
N ALA A 446 -18.58 0.15 -14.52
CA ALA A 446 -18.34 -1.10 -15.25
C ALA A 446 -16.89 -1.60 -15.12
N LEU A 447 -15.91 -0.69 -15.16
CA LEU A 447 -14.50 -0.96 -14.93
C LEU A 447 -14.23 -1.44 -13.49
N LEU A 448 -14.81 -0.75 -12.50
CA LEU A 448 -14.66 -1.10 -11.09
C LEU A 448 -15.23 -2.50 -10.80
N GLY A 449 -16.40 -2.82 -11.35
CA GLY A 449 -17.00 -4.15 -11.23
C GLY A 449 -16.13 -5.26 -11.84
N ARG A 450 -15.65 -5.08 -13.07
CA ARG A 450 -14.74 -6.03 -13.75
C ARG A 450 -13.43 -6.23 -12.99
N GLY A 451 -12.84 -5.14 -12.49
CA GLY A 451 -11.62 -5.16 -11.68
C GLY A 451 -11.79 -5.85 -10.32
N ILE A 452 -12.95 -5.70 -9.67
CA ILE A 452 -13.26 -6.38 -8.40
C ILE A 452 -13.47 -7.89 -8.61
N ASN A 453 -14.17 -8.28 -9.68
CA ASN A 453 -14.38 -9.69 -10.00
C ASN A 453 -13.10 -10.40 -10.47
N ASN A 454 -12.17 -9.64 -11.08
CA ASN A 454 -10.92 -10.11 -11.70
C ASN A 454 -11.13 -10.82 -13.05
N ASP A 455 -12.02 -10.25 -13.88
CA ASP A 455 -12.38 -10.77 -15.22
C ASP A 455 -11.22 -10.73 -16.25
N GLU A 456 -10.02 -10.23 -15.89
CA GLU A 456 -8.87 -10.12 -16.81
C GLU A 456 -8.18 -11.47 -17.09
N ALA A 457 -8.33 -12.48 -16.23
CA ALA A 457 -7.53 -13.71 -16.29
C ALA A 457 -8.02 -14.76 -17.31
N GLU A 458 -9.33 -14.92 -17.54
CA GLU A 458 -9.89 -16.04 -18.32
C GLU A 458 -9.79 -15.90 -19.86
N HIS A 459 -9.32 -14.76 -20.37
CA HIS A 459 -9.25 -14.49 -21.81
C HIS A 459 -7.88 -14.76 -22.45
N THR A 460 -6.86 -15.13 -21.68
CA THR A 460 -5.50 -15.37 -22.20
C THR A 460 -5.30 -16.79 -22.76
N GLU A 461 -6.11 -17.78 -22.35
CA GLU A 461 -5.90 -19.19 -22.75
C GLU A 461 -6.64 -19.63 -24.04
N LEU A 462 -7.56 -18.83 -24.59
CA LEU A 462 -8.48 -19.30 -25.64
C LEU A 462 -8.07 -18.97 -27.09
N THR A 463 -6.81 -19.23 -27.45
CA THR A 463 -6.32 -18.99 -28.83
C THR A 463 -5.37 -20.08 -29.36
N HIS A 464 -5.47 -21.33 -28.90
CA HIS A 464 -4.56 -22.40 -29.33
C HIS A 464 -5.17 -23.83 -29.48
N VAL A 465 -6.46 -23.96 -29.84
CA VAL A 465 -7.03 -25.26 -30.26
C VAL A 465 -8.03 -25.09 -31.42
N THR A 466 -7.53 -25.04 -32.66
CA THR A 466 -8.23 -25.45 -33.90
C THR A 466 -7.22 -25.74 -35.02
N ASP A 467 -7.66 -26.56 -35.98
CA ASP A 467 -7.16 -26.67 -37.36
C ASP A 467 -5.71 -27.10 -37.61
N ALA A 468 -5.44 -28.37 -37.30
CA ALA A 468 -4.43 -29.15 -38.04
C ALA A 468 -4.78 -30.66 -38.05
N THR A 469 -5.62 -31.09 -39.01
CA THR A 469 -5.37 -32.18 -40.01
C THR A 469 -6.68 -32.77 -40.56
N ASN A 470 -6.94 -32.57 -41.85
CA ASN A 470 -7.77 -33.48 -42.66
C ASN A 470 -6.83 -34.48 -43.35
N SER A 471 -6.90 -35.76 -43.00
CA SER A 471 -6.34 -36.86 -43.79
C SER A 471 -6.95 -38.19 -43.37
N THR A 472 -7.65 -38.86 -44.29
CA THR A 472 -8.44 -40.08 -44.04
C THR A 472 -7.67 -41.36 -44.38
N SER A 473 -7.54 -42.29 -43.43
CA SER A 473 -7.42 -43.73 -43.73
C SER A 473 -7.67 -44.64 -42.51
N HIS A 474 -8.66 -45.53 -42.67
CA HIS A 474 -8.76 -46.84 -42.00
C HIS A 474 -8.21 -47.91 -43.01
N PRO A 475 -8.00 -49.21 -42.67
CA PRO A 475 -8.67 -49.98 -41.60
C PRO A 475 -7.87 -51.09 -40.84
N SER A 476 -8.55 -51.68 -39.85
CA SER A 476 -8.61 -53.11 -39.46
C SER A 476 -7.43 -53.92 -38.83
N ALA A 477 -7.80 -54.54 -37.69
CA ALA A 477 -7.64 -55.97 -37.31
C ALA A 477 -6.30 -56.55 -36.81
N GLY A 478 -6.38 -57.45 -35.81
CA GLY A 478 -5.45 -58.58 -35.65
C GLY A 478 -5.00 -59.05 -34.25
N ALA A 479 -5.72 -60.03 -33.68
CA ALA A 479 -5.21 -61.17 -32.86
C ALA A 479 -4.47 -61.00 -31.49
N THR A 480 -4.42 -62.12 -30.76
CA THR A 480 -3.81 -62.43 -29.43
C THR A 480 -3.71 -63.97 -29.28
N PRO A 481 -3.03 -64.56 -28.27
CA PRO A 481 -1.68 -64.37 -27.67
C PRO A 481 -0.78 -65.61 -27.97
N PRO A 482 0.31 -65.99 -27.22
CA PRO A 482 0.17 -66.82 -25.99
C PRO A 482 1.34 -66.80 -24.95
N SER A 483 1.18 -67.54 -23.83
CA SER A 483 2.21 -68.13 -22.90
C SER A 483 3.22 -67.24 -22.12
N SER A 484 3.69 -67.57 -20.90
CA SER A 484 3.23 -68.51 -19.84
C SER A 484 3.98 -68.27 -18.51
N ALA A 485 3.40 -68.66 -17.37
CA ALA A 485 4.02 -68.75 -16.01
C ALA A 485 4.30 -70.25 -15.65
N PRO A 486 4.54 -70.73 -14.39
CA PRO A 486 4.64 -70.13 -13.05
C PRO A 486 5.96 -70.48 -12.28
N ILE A 487 6.14 -70.29 -10.96
CA ILE A 487 5.73 -71.18 -9.82
C ILE A 487 5.78 -70.40 -8.46
N THR A 488 5.04 -70.86 -7.46
CA THR A 488 4.74 -70.29 -6.11
C THR A 488 5.51 -71.04 -4.97
N PRO A 489 5.27 -70.95 -3.62
CA PRO A 489 4.17 -70.31 -2.85
C PRO A 489 4.44 -69.67 -1.45
N VAL A 490 3.42 -68.92 -0.94
CA VAL A 490 2.94 -68.79 0.48
C VAL A 490 3.93 -68.21 1.55
N ASP A 491 3.54 -67.32 2.47
CA ASP A 491 2.24 -67.16 3.16
C ASP A 491 1.70 -65.70 3.30
N GLU A 492 0.49 -65.58 3.85
CA GLU A 492 -0.38 -64.39 3.88
C GLU A 492 -0.07 -63.37 4.99
N ASN A 493 0.00 -62.06 4.66
CA ASN A 493 -0.44 -60.92 5.51
C ASN A 493 -0.29 -59.52 4.82
N ALA A 494 -0.42 -59.43 3.49
CA ALA A 494 -0.16 -58.18 2.74
C ALA A 494 -1.38 -57.70 1.93
N PRO A 495 -1.96 -56.52 2.24
CA PRO A 495 -2.96 -55.88 1.38
C PRO A 495 -2.35 -55.45 0.04
N LEU A 496 -2.67 -56.18 -1.03
CA LEU A 496 -2.21 -55.89 -2.39
C LEU A 496 -2.84 -54.60 -2.93
N LEU A 497 -2.00 -53.61 -3.28
CA LEU A 497 -2.00 -52.88 -4.57
C LEU A 497 -1.03 -51.69 -4.54
N LEU A 498 -0.25 -51.50 -5.62
CA LEU A 498 0.60 -50.31 -5.79
C LEU A 498 -0.23 -49.11 -6.28
N PRO A 499 0.10 -47.87 -5.85
CA PRO A 499 -0.48 -46.66 -6.44
C PRO A 499 0.08 -46.45 -7.85
N SER A 500 -0.78 -46.49 -8.86
CA SER A 500 -0.39 -46.25 -10.26
C SER A 500 -0.07 -44.77 -10.53
N SER A 501 0.87 -44.54 -11.44
CA SER A 501 1.45 -43.22 -11.72
C SER A 501 0.46 -42.28 -12.44
N GLN A 502 -0.18 -41.38 -11.70
CA GLN A 502 -0.92 -40.27 -12.31
C GLN A 502 -0.02 -39.06 -12.57
N SER A 503 -0.07 -38.57 -13.81
CA SER A 503 0.77 -37.48 -14.32
C SER A 503 0.62 -36.18 -13.52
N ARG A 504 1.76 -35.57 -13.17
CA ARG A 504 1.81 -34.21 -12.61
C ARG A 504 1.41 -33.18 -13.69
N ARG A 505 0.12 -32.86 -13.78
CA ARG A 505 -0.29 -31.59 -14.40
C ARG A 505 0.23 -30.44 -13.54
N ALA A 506 1.06 -29.59 -14.14
CA ALA A 506 1.54 -28.38 -13.48
C ALA A 506 0.35 -27.45 -13.14
N SER A 507 0.32 -26.94 -11.91
CA SER A 507 -0.71 -26.00 -11.47
C SER A 507 -0.46 -24.61 -12.04
N ILE A 508 -1.36 -24.19 -12.92
CA ILE A 508 -1.45 -22.81 -13.40
C ILE A 508 -1.88 -21.91 -12.22
N PRO A 509 -1.37 -20.67 -12.07
CA PRO A 509 -1.74 -19.82 -10.93
C PRO A 509 -3.22 -19.40 -10.98
N GLU A 510 -4.02 -19.82 -10.01
CA GLU A 510 -5.43 -19.42 -9.91
C GLU A 510 -5.57 -17.92 -9.56
N ALA A 511 -6.37 -17.20 -10.33
CA ALA A 511 -6.60 -15.77 -10.15
C ALA A 511 -7.55 -15.50 -8.97
N GLN A 512 -7.04 -14.89 -7.90
CA GLN A 512 -7.86 -14.54 -6.73
C GLN A 512 -8.75 -13.32 -6.99
N SER A 513 -10.02 -13.39 -6.59
CA SER A 513 -11.00 -12.30 -6.76
C SER A 513 -10.93 -11.28 -5.61
N HIS A 514 -11.08 -9.99 -5.93
CA HIS A 514 -11.01 -8.89 -4.96
C HIS A 514 -12.32 -8.63 -4.20
N ASN A 515 -13.34 -9.49 -4.38
CA ASN A 515 -14.66 -9.39 -3.75
C ASN A 515 -14.68 -9.27 -2.20
N HIS A 516 -13.56 -9.60 -1.53
CA HIS A 516 -13.40 -9.47 -0.08
C HIS A 516 -13.07 -8.04 0.42
N ILE A 517 -12.76 -7.11 -0.50
CA ILE A 517 -12.50 -5.66 -0.23
C ILE A 517 -13.33 -4.73 -1.13
N LYS A 518 -14.43 -5.23 -1.72
CA LYS A 518 -15.25 -4.47 -2.68
C LYS A 518 -15.89 -3.22 -2.07
N GLY A 519 -16.20 -3.24 -0.78
CA GLY A 519 -16.68 -2.09 -0.04
C GLY A 519 -15.61 -1.01 0.10
N SER A 520 -14.39 -1.38 0.48
CA SER A 520 -13.24 -0.48 0.60
C SER A 520 -12.89 0.17 -0.76
N ILE A 521 -12.96 -0.61 -1.84
CA ILE A 521 -12.79 -0.13 -3.22
C ILE A 521 -13.90 0.85 -3.61
N ALA A 522 -15.17 0.54 -3.34
CA ALA A 522 -16.30 1.44 -3.57
C ALA A 522 -16.19 2.75 -2.77
N GLY A 523 -15.80 2.69 -1.50
CA GLY A 523 -15.56 3.88 -0.66
C GLY A 523 -14.39 4.73 -1.15
N THR A 524 -13.35 4.11 -1.73
CA THR A 524 -12.22 4.81 -2.36
C THR A 524 -12.63 5.50 -3.67
N TYR A 525 -13.45 4.84 -4.49
CA TYR A 525 -14.06 5.44 -5.69
C TYR A 525 -14.92 6.67 -5.34
N SER A 526 -15.79 6.56 -4.33
CA SER A 526 -16.62 7.67 -3.86
C SER A 526 -15.81 8.82 -3.26
N LEU A 527 -14.73 8.54 -2.51
CA LEU A 527 -13.80 9.54 -1.98
C LEU A 527 -13.16 10.38 -3.10
N LEU A 528 -12.64 9.72 -4.15
CA LEU A 528 -12.02 10.41 -5.28
C LEU A 528 -13.06 11.17 -6.12
N GLY A 529 -14.29 10.68 -6.19
CA GLY A 529 -15.44 11.42 -6.72
C GLY A 529 -15.73 12.72 -5.96
N GLY A 530 -15.81 12.66 -4.62
CA GLY A 530 -16.01 13.85 -3.76
C GLY A 530 -14.85 14.85 -3.82
N PHE A 531 -13.62 14.36 -3.97
CA PHE A 531 -12.47 15.22 -4.22
C PHE A 531 -12.57 15.98 -5.55
N GLY A 532 -13.11 15.33 -6.60
CA GLY A 532 -13.42 15.99 -7.88
C GLY A 532 -14.47 17.10 -7.78
N ILE A 533 -15.52 16.88 -6.96
CA ILE A 533 -16.52 17.91 -6.64
C ILE A 533 -15.84 19.11 -5.96
N LEU A 534 -15.13 18.89 -4.86
CA LEU A 534 -14.54 19.99 -4.08
C LEU A 534 -13.44 20.74 -4.85
N LEU A 535 -12.65 20.04 -5.67
CA LEU A 535 -11.64 20.67 -6.51
C LEU A 535 -12.28 21.55 -7.59
N LEU A 536 -13.32 21.07 -8.30
CA LEU A 536 -14.00 21.90 -9.30
C LEU A 536 -14.76 23.06 -8.66
N THR A 537 -15.50 22.84 -7.56
CA THR A 537 -16.23 23.92 -6.88
C THR A 537 -15.27 25.02 -6.40
N LYS A 538 -14.16 24.66 -5.74
CA LYS A 538 -13.25 25.65 -5.15
C LYS A 538 -12.27 26.26 -6.16
N ALA A 539 -11.55 25.44 -6.94
CA ALA A 539 -10.59 25.96 -7.90
C ALA A 539 -11.27 26.48 -9.18
N GLY A 540 -12.36 25.85 -9.62
CA GLY A 540 -13.17 26.37 -10.72
C GLY A 540 -13.87 27.67 -10.36
N GLY A 541 -14.41 27.80 -9.13
CA GLY A 541 -14.96 29.07 -8.64
C GLY A 541 -13.92 30.19 -8.67
N ALA A 542 -12.76 29.97 -8.04
CA ALA A 542 -11.67 30.95 -8.05
C ALA A 542 -11.20 31.33 -9.47
N LEU A 543 -11.14 30.36 -10.40
CA LEU A 543 -10.77 30.60 -11.80
C LEU A 543 -11.86 31.32 -12.60
N PHE A 544 -13.14 31.10 -12.30
CA PHE A 544 -14.26 31.87 -12.89
C PHE A 544 -14.08 33.35 -12.54
N ASP A 545 -13.83 33.65 -11.27
CA ASP A 545 -13.69 35.01 -10.76
C ASP A 545 -12.37 35.68 -11.19
N SER A 546 -11.25 34.95 -11.23
CA SER A 546 -9.92 35.52 -11.52
C SER A 546 -9.56 35.61 -13.00
N THR A 547 -10.13 34.73 -13.83
CA THR A 547 -9.64 34.48 -15.20
C THR A 547 -10.77 34.52 -16.24
N GLY A 548 -12.02 34.49 -15.80
CA GLY A 548 -13.20 34.71 -16.63
C GLY A 548 -14.09 33.48 -16.75
N PRO A 549 -15.33 33.66 -17.26
CA PRO A 549 -16.43 32.72 -17.04
C PRO A 549 -16.24 31.35 -17.72
N GLY A 550 -15.42 31.25 -18.77
CA GLY A 550 -15.10 29.99 -19.44
C GLY A 550 -14.15 29.06 -18.66
N SER A 551 -13.42 29.58 -17.67
CA SER A 551 -12.31 28.89 -17.01
C SER A 551 -12.64 27.54 -16.33
N PRO A 552 -13.79 27.37 -15.65
CA PRO A 552 -14.17 26.07 -15.07
C PRO A 552 -14.33 24.98 -16.13
N PHE A 553 -14.80 25.34 -17.33
CA PHE A 553 -15.01 24.40 -18.43
C PHE A 553 -13.68 24.00 -19.07
N TYR A 554 -12.71 24.93 -19.22
CA TYR A 554 -11.35 24.56 -19.62
C TYR A 554 -10.67 23.61 -18.61
N MET A 555 -10.88 23.80 -17.30
CA MET A 555 -10.40 22.85 -16.30
C MET A 555 -11.06 21.47 -16.43
N MET A 556 -12.36 21.41 -16.75
CA MET A 556 -13.05 20.16 -17.06
C MET A 556 -12.58 19.49 -18.36
N ALA A 557 -12.24 20.26 -19.39
CA ALA A 557 -11.61 19.75 -20.59
C ALA A 557 -10.24 19.13 -20.26
N ALA A 558 -9.45 19.78 -19.40
CA ALA A 558 -8.17 19.24 -18.91
C ALA A 558 -8.32 17.95 -18.08
N PHE A 559 -9.35 17.85 -17.22
CA PHE A 559 -9.65 16.62 -16.49
C PHE A 559 -10.02 15.45 -17.43
N ASN A 560 -10.79 15.73 -18.49
CA ASN A 560 -11.09 14.74 -19.52
C ASN A 560 -9.87 14.39 -20.39
N ALA A 561 -8.99 15.36 -20.68
CA ALA A 561 -7.72 15.10 -21.38
C ALA A 561 -6.79 14.19 -20.58
N LEU A 562 -6.69 14.39 -19.25
CA LEU A 562 -5.92 13.52 -18.36
C LEU A 562 -6.50 12.09 -18.33
N LEU A 563 -7.83 11.95 -18.28
CA LEU A 563 -8.51 10.65 -18.37
C LEU A 563 -8.24 9.94 -19.71
N LEU A 564 -8.26 10.68 -20.82
CA LEU A 564 -7.94 10.15 -22.15
C LEU A 564 -6.48 9.69 -22.23
N VAL A 565 -5.52 10.50 -21.77
CA VAL A 565 -4.09 10.17 -21.80
C VAL A 565 -3.79 8.92 -20.98
N VAL A 566 -4.31 8.80 -19.75
CA VAL A 566 -4.10 7.60 -18.93
C VAL A 566 -4.85 6.39 -19.51
N GLY A 567 -6.05 6.58 -20.05
CA GLY A 567 -6.80 5.52 -20.73
C GLY A 567 -6.08 4.94 -21.94
N VAL A 568 -5.49 5.80 -22.79
CA VAL A 568 -4.67 5.39 -23.94
C VAL A 568 -3.37 4.72 -23.46
N GLY A 569 -2.69 5.29 -22.46
CA GLY A 569 -1.46 4.71 -21.91
C GLY A 569 -1.66 3.30 -21.34
N VAL A 570 -2.73 3.08 -20.59
CA VAL A 570 -3.11 1.76 -20.04
C VAL A 570 -3.43 0.76 -21.15
N SER A 571 -4.25 1.14 -22.13
CA SER A 571 -4.59 0.27 -23.27
C SER A 571 -3.37 -0.05 -24.14
N GLY A 572 -2.46 0.91 -24.33
CA GLY A 572 -1.18 0.72 -25.02
C GLY A 572 -0.26 -0.25 -24.29
N TRP A 573 -0.13 -0.11 -22.96
CA TRP A 573 0.66 -1.02 -22.12
C TRP A 573 0.11 -2.46 -22.14
N GLN A 574 -1.20 -2.63 -22.05
CA GLN A 574 -1.86 -3.94 -22.20
C GLN A 574 -1.60 -4.55 -23.58
N THR A 575 -1.62 -3.74 -24.64
CA THR A 575 -1.34 -4.18 -26.02
C THR A 575 0.13 -4.59 -26.20
N ALA A 576 1.08 -3.79 -25.73
CA ALA A 576 2.51 -4.10 -25.80
C ALA A 576 2.86 -5.39 -25.04
N ARG A 577 2.25 -5.60 -23.86
CA ARG A 577 2.41 -6.85 -23.09
C ARG A 577 1.87 -8.07 -23.82
N HIS A 578 0.74 -7.94 -24.52
CA HIS A 578 0.17 -9.01 -25.35
C HIS A 578 1.05 -9.32 -26.57
N LEU A 579 1.57 -8.29 -27.26
CA LEU A 579 2.47 -8.48 -28.40
C LEU A 579 3.74 -9.24 -27.98
N HIS A 580 4.36 -8.85 -26.87
CA HIS A 580 5.57 -9.52 -26.37
C HIS A 580 5.32 -10.97 -25.90
N GLN A 581 4.11 -11.29 -25.39
CA GLN A 581 3.71 -12.68 -25.12
C GLN A 581 3.49 -13.50 -26.40
N VAL A 582 2.90 -12.92 -27.45
CA VAL A 582 2.73 -13.60 -28.75
C VAL A 582 4.10 -13.88 -29.39
N GLU A 583 4.98 -12.87 -29.42
CA GLU A 583 6.34 -12.97 -29.95
C GLU A 583 7.14 -14.09 -29.28
N THR A 584 7.20 -14.09 -27.94
CA THR A 584 7.92 -15.13 -27.16
C THR A 584 7.27 -16.52 -27.23
N SER A 585 5.96 -16.61 -27.49
CA SER A 585 5.29 -17.90 -27.73
C SER A 585 5.63 -18.47 -29.11
N SER A 586 5.70 -17.63 -30.15
CA SER A 586 5.97 -18.03 -31.53
C SER A 586 7.38 -18.65 -31.67
N THR A 587 8.38 -18.07 -31.01
CA THR A 587 9.77 -18.60 -31.02
C THR A 587 9.87 -20.03 -30.46
N ARG A 588 8.99 -20.40 -29.50
CA ARG A 588 9.01 -21.74 -28.87
C ARG A 588 8.38 -22.83 -29.73
N VAL A 589 7.46 -22.50 -30.64
CA VAL A 589 6.75 -23.51 -31.46
C VAL A 589 7.62 -24.05 -32.60
N TYR A 590 8.45 -23.19 -33.21
CA TYR A 590 9.33 -23.61 -34.32
C TYR A 590 10.53 -24.47 -33.87
N PHE A 591 11.03 -24.28 -32.64
CA PHE A 591 12.22 -24.99 -32.14
C PHE A 591 12.00 -26.48 -31.81
N LEU A 592 10.76 -26.96 -31.77
CA LEU A 592 10.40 -28.32 -31.34
C LEU A 592 10.05 -29.29 -32.50
N ARG A 593 10.26 -28.90 -33.76
CA ARG A 593 9.84 -29.70 -34.93
C ARG A 593 10.95 -30.17 -35.88
N LEU A 594 12.23 -29.89 -35.56
CA LEU A 594 13.38 -30.23 -36.40
C LEU A 594 14.56 -30.81 -35.57
N ALA A 595 14.37 -32.02 -35.00
CA ALA A 595 15.42 -32.74 -34.27
C ALA A 595 15.24 -34.27 -34.32
N GLY A 596 15.10 -34.84 -35.53
CA GLY A 596 15.26 -36.28 -35.75
C GLY A 596 16.74 -36.66 -35.85
N SER A 597 17.19 -37.70 -35.15
CA SER A 597 18.61 -38.12 -35.16
C SER A 597 19.06 -38.67 -36.52
N PRO A 598 20.36 -38.61 -36.83
CA PRO A 598 21.10 -39.87 -36.75
C PRO A 598 22.51 -39.81 -36.10
N ARG A 599 22.94 -41.02 -35.75
CA ARG A 599 24.17 -41.50 -35.08
C ARG A 599 25.55 -40.90 -35.49
N ARG A 600 26.47 -41.01 -34.50
CA ARG A 600 27.95 -41.29 -34.55
C ARG A 600 28.97 -40.13 -34.48
N SER A 601 30.03 -40.44 -33.72
CA SER A 601 31.43 -40.00 -33.80
C SER A 601 31.88 -38.69 -33.13
N CYS A 602 32.72 -38.87 -32.10
CA CYS A 602 33.99 -38.19 -31.78
C CYS A 602 34.33 -36.83 -32.42
N GLY A 603 34.84 -35.87 -31.63
CA GLY A 603 35.72 -34.82 -32.16
C GLY A 603 35.63 -33.45 -31.49
N SER A 604 36.80 -32.92 -31.18
CA SER A 604 37.16 -31.55 -30.79
C SER A 604 36.66 -30.41 -31.68
N SER A 605 36.31 -29.28 -31.02
CA SER A 605 36.69 -27.88 -31.32
C SER A 605 36.38 -27.18 -32.67
N GLU A 606 36.21 -25.85 -32.54
CA GLU A 606 36.12 -24.77 -33.56
C GLU A 606 34.78 -24.62 -34.33
N VAL A 607 34.07 -23.46 -34.34
CA VAL A 607 34.23 -22.13 -35.01
C VAL A 607 34.28 -22.25 -36.57
N VAL A 608 33.67 -21.45 -37.48
CA VAL A 608 33.31 -20.00 -37.56
C VAL A 608 32.21 -19.70 -38.64
N ILE A 609 31.65 -18.46 -38.66
CA ILE A 609 30.90 -17.75 -39.76
C ILE A 609 29.46 -18.25 -40.08
N GLY A 610 28.43 -17.44 -40.42
CA GLY A 610 28.28 -15.96 -40.41
C GLY A 610 27.71 -15.34 -41.71
N ALA A 611 26.60 -14.58 -41.67
CA ALA A 611 26.07 -13.80 -42.81
C ALA A 611 25.18 -12.59 -42.40
N ARG A 612 25.00 -11.61 -43.31
CA ARG A 612 24.19 -10.37 -43.15
C ARG A 612 22.99 -10.36 -44.13
N TYR A 613 22.03 -9.42 -43.99
CA TYR A 613 21.68 -8.48 -45.10
C TYR A 613 20.79 -7.27 -44.68
N THR A 614 21.35 -6.09 -44.94
CA THR A 614 20.95 -4.65 -45.05
C THR A 614 19.50 -4.07 -45.13
N PHE A 615 19.44 -2.76 -44.74
CA PHE A 615 18.64 -1.61 -45.29
C PHE A 615 17.14 -1.42 -44.91
N PRO A 616 16.54 -0.19 -45.05
CA PRO A 616 17.07 1.14 -45.51
C PRO A 616 16.84 2.35 -44.54
N ARG A 617 17.12 3.59 -45.02
CA ARG A 617 17.08 4.91 -44.32
C ARG A 617 15.70 5.63 -44.38
N GLN A 618 15.45 6.62 -43.49
CA GLN A 618 15.41 8.05 -43.90
C GLN A 618 15.44 9.11 -42.75
N THR A 619 16.31 10.12 -42.94
CA THR A 619 16.32 11.54 -42.49
C THR A 619 15.46 12.06 -41.33
N PHE A 620 16.06 12.89 -40.45
CA PHE A 620 15.98 14.37 -40.58
C PHE A 620 17.12 15.18 -39.91
N LEU A 621 17.53 16.27 -40.58
CA LEU A 621 18.42 17.42 -40.31
C LEU A 621 19.56 17.47 -39.25
N ASN A 622 20.66 18.09 -39.68
CA ASN A 622 21.84 18.52 -38.91
C ASN A 622 21.63 19.83 -38.12
N LYS A 623 22.49 20.05 -37.10
CA LYS A 623 23.19 21.34 -36.91
C LYS A 623 24.62 21.12 -36.41
N THR A 624 25.62 21.63 -37.13
CA THR A 624 27.05 21.51 -36.81
C THR A 624 27.76 22.86 -36.75
N LYS A 625 28.66 23.02 -35.77
CA LYS A 625 29.81 23.95 -35.74
C LYS A 625 30.75 23.43 -34.64
N ARG A 626 31.84 22.75 -35.00
CA ARG A 626 33.20 23.31 -35.14
C ARG A 626 33.71 24.05 -33.89
N TYR A 627 34.71 23.47 -33.23
CA TYR A 627 36.09 23.97 -33.34
C TYR A 627 37.12 22.88 -33.03
N GLN A 628 38.32 22.97 -33.63
CA GLN A 628 39.51 22.17 -33.30
C GLN A 628 40.64 23.12 -32.89
N LYS A 629 41.49 22.69 -31.93
CA LYS A 629 42.95 22.96 -31.89
C LYS A 629 43.57 22.07 -30.80
N THR A 630 44.26 20.99 -31.17
CA THR A 630 45.74 20.86 -31.32
C THR A 630 46.54 20.75 -30.03
N SER A 631 46.75 19.50 -29.60
CA SER A 631 48.06 18.83 -29.41
C SER A 631 49.28 19.62 -28.86
N THR A 632 49.95 19.03 -27.88
CA THR A 632 51.43 19.01 -27.79
C THR A 632 51.89 17.73 -27.06
N ASN A 633 53.11 17.25 -27.32
CA ASN A 633 53.60 15.90 -26.95
C ASN A 633 54.73 15.93 -25.91
N THR A 634 54.73 14.96 -24.97
CA THR A 634 55.84 14.00 -24.64
C THR A 634 55.34 13.03 -23.56
N ARG A 635 55.25 11.70 -23.74
CA ARG A 635 56.32 10.65 -23.67
C ARG A 635 57.11 10.64 -22.34
N MET A 636 57.32 9.52 -21.64
CA MET A 636 57.33 8.09 -22.05
C MET A 636 56.78 7.08 -21.02
N LYS A 637 56.36 5.92 -21.54
CA LYS A 637 56.39 4.53 -21.00
C LYS A 637 55.82 4.22 -19.59
N GLY A 638 54.82 3.33 -19.60
CA GLY A 638 54.37 2.47 -18.50
C GLY A 638 53.31 1.51 -19.05
N GLU A 639 53.37 0.23 -18.73
CA GLU A 639 52.49 -0.80 -19.32
C GLU A 639 51.10 -0.80 -18.68
N ASN A 640 50.06 -1.10 -19.48
CA ASN A 640 48.69 -1.27 -18.99
C ASN A 640 47.90 -2.19 -19.92
N THR A 641 47.50 -3.36 -19.40
CA THR A 641 46.59 -4.31 -20.05
C THR A 641 45.17 -4.15 -19.50
N PRO A 642 44.18 -3.70 -20.30
CA PRO A 642 42.81 -3.59 -19.84
C PRO A 642 42.04 -4.90 -20.01
N TYR A 643 41.55 -5.46 -18.90
CA TYR A 643 40.51 -6.50 -18.93
C TYR A 643 39.14 -5.90 -18.63
N GLU A 644 38.38 -5.59 -19.67
CA GLU A 644 36.93 -5.38 -19.53
C GLU A 644 36.23 -6.72 -19.26
N VAL A 645 35.44 -6.81 -18.19
CA VAL A 645 34.53 -7.94 -17.96
C VAL A 645 33.09 -7.46 -18.10
N ASN A 646 32.58 -7.47 -19.34
CA ASN A 646 31.16 -7.28 -19.63
C ASN A 646 30.38 -8.56 -19.30
N GLY A 647 30.00 -8.74 -18.03
CA GLY A 647 29.24 -9.89 -17.54
C GLY A 647 27.77 -9.59 -17.26
N ARG A 648 26.88 -9.79 -18.24
CA ARG A 648 25.42 -9.78 -17.99
C ARG A 648 25.00 -11.07 -17.29
N ALA A 649 24.69 -11.00 -16.00
CA ALA A 649 23.98 -12.07 -15.29
C ALA A 649 22.46 -11.99 -15.54
N GLU A 650 21.81 -13.14 -15.71
CA GLU A 650 20.39 -13.22 -16.09
C GLU A 650 19.44 -12.99 -14.90
N MET A 651 18.27 -12.37 -15.15
CA MET A 651 17.24 -12.18 -14.12
C MET A 651 16.45 -13.48 -13.83
N GLY A 652 17.04 -14.37 -13.03
CA GLY A 652 16.36 -15.54 -12.48
C GLY A 652 15.26 -15.15 -11.46
N SER A 653 13.99 -15.25 -11.85
CA SER A 653 12.83 -14.88 -11.03
C SER A 653 12.51 -15.92 -9.93
N THR A 654 13.09 -15.74 -8.75
CA THR A 654 12.87 -16.61 -7.57
C THR A 654 11.56 -16.29 -6.83
N HIS A 655 10.47 -16.92 -7.25
CA HIS A 655 9.20 -16.88 -6.52
C HIS A 655 9.24 -17.70 -5.22
N PHE A 656 9.19 -17.03 -4.07
CA PHE A 656 8.95 -17.67 -2.77
C PHE A 656 7.53 -18.26 -2.69
N TRP A 657 7.41 -19.59 -2.82
CA TRP A 657 6.17 -20.33 -2.61
C TRP A 657 5.93 -20.64 -1.12
N ALA A 658 5.09 -19.85 -0.46
CA ALA A 658 4.58 -20.15 0.88
C ALA A 658 3.26 -20.92 0.81
N GLY A 659 3.33 -22.17 0.33
CA GLY A 659 2.18 -23.09 0.32
C GLY A 659 1.69 -23.40 1.74
N ARG A 660 0.37 -23.36 1.97
CA ARG A 660 -0.22 -23.54 3.31
C ARG A 660 -1.10 -24.80 3.36
N ASN A 661 -0.91 -25.60 4.40
CA ASN A 661 -1.74 -26.75 4.81
C ASN A 661 -1.74 -28.00 3.89
N GLY A 662 -0.68 -28.79 3.97
CA GLY A 662 -0.87 -30.21 4.30
C GLY A 662 -0.89 -30.35 5.83
N ARG A 663 -1.79 -31.16 6.41
CA ARG A 663 -1.85 -31.42 7.86
C ARG A 663 -1.44 -32.87 8.14
N ASP A 664 -0.14 -33.08 8.28
CA ASP A 664 0.44 -34.37 8.73
C ASP A 664 1.43 -34.15 9.88
N ASN A 665 1.50 -35.11 10.78
CA ASN A 665 2.08 -34.97 12.12
C ASN A 665 3.62 -35.07 12.17
N MET A 666 4.32 -34.25 11.37
CA MET A 666 5.78 -34.33 11.17
C MET A 666 6.62 -33.35 12.03
N TRP A 667 6.18 -33.06 13.26
CA TRP A 667 6.85 -32.11 14.17
C TRP A 667 6.90 -32.60 15.64
N ARG A 668 7.55 -33.75 15.86
CA ARG A 668 8.06 -34.17 17.19
C ARG A 668 9.54 -34.51 17.06
N GLY A 669 10.40 -33.82 17.81
CA GLY A 669 11.86 -34.09 17.89
C GLY A 669 12.70 -33.38 16.82
N LEU A 670 12.80 -32.05 16.88
CA LEU A 670 13.68 -31.23 16.06
C LEU A 670 14.09 -29.96 16.83
N ASP A 671 15.36 -29.55 16.75
CA ASP A 671 15.88 -28.38 17.48
C ASP A 671 16.26 -27.21 16.55
N ASP A 672 15.78 -26.04 16.99
CA ASP A 672 16.36 -24.70 17.10
C ASP A 672 17.27 -24.06 16.02
N GLY A 673 17.31 -22.72 16.10
CA GLY A 673 18.26 -21.85 15.40
C GLY A 673 18.87 -20.82 16.35
N ILE A 674 20.12 -20.44 16.12
CA ILE A 674 20.97 -19.74 17.10
C ILE A 674 21.21 -18.26 16.75
N SER A 675 21.09 -17.36 17.74
CA SER A 675 21.41 -15.91 17.64
C SER A 675 21.83 -15.29 18.99
N ARG A 676 22.18 -14.00 19.03
CA ARG A 676 22.59 -13.25 20.26
C ARG A 676 21.46 -12.40 20.84
N ALA A 677 21.38 -12.24 22.16
CA ALA A 677 20.25 -11.61 22.85
C ALA A 677 20.27 -10.05 22.84
N GLY A 678 20.93 -9.45 21.84
CA GLY A 678 20.80 -8.02 21.52
C GLY A 678 19.46 -7.68 20.86
N MET A 679 19.28 -6.40 20.55
CA MET A 679 18.07 -5.87 19.89
C MET A 679 17.65 -6.67 18.63
N SER A 680 18.61 -7.11 17.82
CA SER A 680 18.37 -7.90 16.61
C SER A 680 17.81 -9.30 16.92
N GLY A 681 18.44 -10.05 17.83
CA GLY A 681 18.01 -11.41 18.17
C GLY A 681 16.76 -11.46 19.04
N LEU A 682 16.55 -10.48 19.93
CA LEU A 682 15.26 -10.33 20.63
C LEU A 682 14.13 -9.96 19.65
N GLY A 683 14.39 -9.05 18.71
CA GLY A 683 13.44 -8.72 17.65
C GLY A 683 13.08 -9.93 16.78
N LEU A 684 14.08 -10.73 16.40
CA LEU A 684 13.92 -12.01 15.71
C LEU A 684 13.05 -12.99 16.53
N ALA A 685 13.42 -13.28 17.77
CA ALA A 685 12.69 -14.20 18.65
C ALA A 685 11.21 -13.80 18.82
N VAL A 686 10.95 -12.51 19.07
CA VAL A 686 9.58 -11.97 19.19
C VAL A 686 8.81 -12.10 17.88
N GLN A 687 9.45 -11.91 16.72
CA GLN A 687 8.80 -12.10 15.41
C GLN A 687 8.57 -13.59 15.08
N ILE A 688 9.47 -14.49 15.48
CA ILE A 688 9.28 -15.95 15.32
C ILE A 688 8.07 -16.42 16.15
N ILE A 689 8.00 -16.04 17.43
CA ILE A 689 6.87 -16.33 18.32
C ILE A 689 5.56 -15.74 17.77
N ARG A 690 5.56 -14.48 17.32
CA ARG A 690 4.35 -13.79 16.86
C ARG A 690 3.80 -14.33 15.53
N ASN A 691 4.67 -14.57 14.55
CA ASN A 691 4.25 -14.85 13.17
C ASN A 691 4.10 -16.35 12.88
N PHE A 692 4.83 -17.21 13.59
CA PHE A 692 4.85 -18.65 13.36
C PHE A 692 4.46 -19.48 14.60
N GLY A 693 4.37 -18.87 15.79
CA GLY A 693 4.07 -19.59 17.04
C GLY A 693 5.23 -20.45 17.56
N ILE A 694 6.38 -20.41 16.89
CA ILE A 694 7.55 -21.25 17.20
C ILE A 694 8.26 -20.72 18.45
N ARG A 695 8.52 -21.61 19.40
CA ARG A 695 9.37 -21.40 20.60
C ARG A 695 10.66 -22.24 20.55
N ASN A 696 10.98 -22.72 19.36
CA ASN A 696 12.07 -23.64 19.07
C ASN A 696 13.25 -22.80 18.54
N PHE A 697 13.98 -22.16 19.46
CA PHE A 697 15.22 -21.40 19.19
C PHE A 697 16.04 -21.22 20.50
N GLU A 698 17.37 -21.23 20.40
CA GLU A 698 18.31 -20.97 21.51
C GLU A 698 19.09 -19.68 21.20
N LEU A 699 19.08 -18.72 22.12
CA LEU A 699 19.89 -17.50 22.02
C LEU A 699 21.16 -17.66 22.86
N VAL A 700 22.33 -17.52 22.27
CA VAL A 700 23.64 -17.60 22.95
C VAL A 700 24.15 -16.19 23.17
N GLU A 701 24.29 -15.76 24.43
CA GLU A 701 24.71 -14.41 24.80
C GLU A 701 25.92 -14.43 25.73
N LYS A 702 26.93 -13.59 25.41
CA LYS A 702 28.17 -13.44 26.20
C LYS A 702 27.90 -12.80 27.57
N SER A 703 26.90 -11.92 27.59
CA SER A 703 26.52 -11.08 28.72
C SER A 703 25.69 -11.84 29.75
N GLU A 704 25.37 -11.20 30.88
CA GLU A 704 24.55 -11.76 31.96
C GLU A 704 23.03 -11.51 31.79
N ASP A 705 22.65 -10.60 30.89
CA ASP A 705 21.26 -10.23 30.60
C ASP A 705 21.10 -9.88 29.10
N VAL A 706 19.87 -9.65 28.65
CA VAL A 706 19.52 -9.25 27.28
C VAL A 706 19.93 -7.80 26.98
N GLY A 707 19.89 -7.38 25.72
CA GLY A 707 20.04 -5.96 25.31
C GLY A 707 21.28 -5.64 24.48
N GLY A 708 22.32 -6.47 24.54
CA GLY A 708 23.50 -6.40 23.67
C GLY A 708 24.24 -5.06 23.78
N THR A 709 24.27 -4.27 22.70
CA THR A 709 24.89 -2.93 22.69
C THR A 709 24.41 -2.04 23.84
N TRP A 710 23.17 -2.21 24.33
CA TRP A 710 22.60 -1.40 25.41
C TRP A 710 22.94 -1.89 26.82
N LEU A 711 23.36 -3.15 26.96
CA LEU A 711 23.93 -3.66 28.20
C LEU A 711 25.40 -3.21 28.31
N ALA A 712 26.14 -3.35 27.21
CA ALA A 712 27.56 -2.98 27.10
C ALA A 712 27.85 -1.47 26.96
N ASN A 713 26.93 -0.67 26.40
CA ASN A 713 27.06 0.78 26.20
C ASN A 713 25.76 1.49 26.59
N THR A 714 25.84 2.66 27.22
CA THR A 714 24.78 3.10 28.13
C THR A 714 23.71 4.08 27.57
N TYR A 715 23.18 3.89 26.33
CA TYR A 715 22.16 4.77 25.67
C TYR A 715 20.95 3.98 25.02
N PRO A 716 20.12 4.36 23.98
CA PRO A 716 18.67 3.98 23.95
C PRO A 716 18.02 3.18 22.77
N GLY A 717 16.86 2.53 23.05
CA GLY A 717 16.19 1.48 22.24
C GLY A 717 14.68 1.62 21.87
N PHE A 718 13.92 0.50 21.81
CA PHE A 718 13.29 0.11 20.53
C PHE A 718 11.76 -0.20 20.39
N ALA A 719 10.84 0.12 21.32
CA ALA A 719 9.39 -0.02 21.03
C ALA A 719 8.48 1.01 21.71
N LEU A 720 7.16 0.83 21.53
CA LEU A 720 6.10 1.72 22.00
C LEU A 720 5.90 1.58 23.52
N ASN A 721 6.81 2.17 24.27
CA ASN A 721 6.65 2.46 25.69
C ASN A 721 6.04 3.87 25.84
N PRO A 722 4.83 4.04 26.41
CA PRO A 722 4.26 5.37 26.66
C PRO A 722 4.90 6.07 27.86
N ASP A 723 5.59 5.32 28.72
CA ASP A 723 6.05 5.80 30.03
C ASP A 723 7.48 6.38 30.00
N TRP A 724 8.11 6.47 28.81
CA TRP A 724 9.45 7.05 28.61
C TRP A 724 9.66 8.37 29.35
N SER A 725 10.85 8.60 29.91
CA SER A 725 11.18 9.79 30.69
C SER A 725 11.47 11.02 29.83
N ARG A 726 12.16 10.85 28.68
CA ARG A 726 12.60 11.94 27.80
C ARG A 726 12.60 11.53 26.32
N LYS A 727 12.78 12.49 25.41
CA LYS A 727 12.96 12.24 23.96
C LYS A 727 14.14 11.31 23.64
N TYR A 728 15.23 11.44 24.39
CA TYR A 728 16.39 10.55 24.36
C TYR A 728 16.73 10.09 25.79
N SER A 729 16.06 9.02 26.23
CA SER A 729 16.28 8.34 27.52
C SER A 729 17.72 7.77 27.71
N MET A 730 18.02 7.35 28.94
CA MET A 730 19.33 6.83 29.39
C MET A 730 19.31 5.29 29.54
N ARG A 731 20.48 4.61 29.65
CA ARG A 731 20.54 3.13 29.76
C ARG A 731 19.49 2.48 30.67
N PRO A 732 19.33 2.87 31.96
CA PRO A 732 18.62 2.01 32.91
C PRO A 732 17.17 1.76 32.48
N GLU A 733 16.52 2.79 31.95
CA GLU A 733 15.17 2.75 31.40
C GLU A 733 15.08 1.87 30.13
N ILE A 734 16.17 1.78 29.37
CA ILE A 734 16.28 1.04 28.11
C ILE A 734 16.58 -0.44 28.37
N GLN A 735 17.46 -0.72 29.32
CA GLN A 735 17.74 -2.08 29.80
C GLN A 735 16.46 -2.68 30.40
N ALA A 736 15.76 -1.93 31.26
CA ALA A 736 14.46 -2.31 31.78
C ALA A 736 13.42 -2.53 30.67
N TYR A 737 13.40 -1.67 29.65
CA TYR A 737 12.55 -1.88 28.47
C TYR A 737 12.88 -3.18 27.72
N PHE A 738 14.15 -3.45 27.38
CA PHE A 738 14.51 -4.69 26.66
C PHE A 738 14.24 -5.94 27.51
N ARG A 739 14.54 -5.87 28.81
CA ARG A 739 14.24 -6.90 29.80
C ARG A 739 12.74 -7.21 29.87
N SER A 740 11.90 -6.18 30.04
CA SER A 740 10.45 -6.35 30.11
C SER A 740 9.83 -6.89 28.82
N VAL A 741 10.40 -6.60 27.63
CA VAL A 741 9.97 -7.23 26.37
C VAL A 741 10.40 -8.69 26.29
N ALA A 742 11.62 -9.02 26.73
CA ALA A 742 12.08 -10.41 26.81
C ALA A 742 11.25 -11.24 27.81
N GLU A 743 10.80 -10.64 28.91
CA GLU A 743 9.91 -11.27 29.88
C GLU A 743 8.46 -11.39 29.35
N GLN A 744 7.91 -10.33 28.76
CA GLN A 744 6.57 -10.32 28.15
C GLN A 744 6.39 -11.43 27.11
N TYR A 745 7.41 -11.69 26.29
CA TYR A 745 7.36 -12.74 25.27
C TYR A 745 7.89 -14.09 25.75
N ARG A 746 8.35 -14.20 27.01
CA ARG A 746 9.08 -15.36 27.52
C ARG A 746 10.19 -15.78 26.55
N VAL A 747 11.14 -14.87 26.34
CA VAL A 747 12.37 -15.09 25.56
C VAL A 747 13.55 -15.40 26.46
N VAL A 748 13.57 -14.89 27.71
CA VAL A 748 14.66 -15.13 28.68
C VAL A 748 14.91 -16.63 28.94
N GLU A 749 13.85 -17.44 28.96
CA GLU A 749 13.94 -18.91 29.09
C GLU A 749 14.61 -19.62 27.90
N HIS A 750 14.75 -18.92 26.77
CA HIS A 750 15.44 -19.37 25.57
C HIS A 750 16.86 -18.78 25.45
N VAL A 751 17.38 -18.05 26.45
CA VAL A 751 18.72 -17.44 26.40
C VAL A 751 19.72 -18.19 27.28
N ARG A 752 20.77 -18.73 26.65
CA ARG A 752 22.01 -19.18 27.30
C ARG A 752 22.95 -17.98 27.49
N PHE A 753 22.92 -17.40 28.69
CA PHE A 753 23.81 -16.33 29.12
C PHE A 753 25.26 -16.81 29.36
N HIS A 754 26.17 -15.86 29.57
CA HIS A 754 27.60 -16.08 29.82
C HIS A 754 28.31 -17.00 28.81
N SER A 755 27.82 -17.09 27.57
CA SER A 755 28.27 -18.08 26.59
C SER A 755 28.64 -17.44 25.25
N ILE A 756 29.63 -18.02 24.56
CA ILE A 756 30.04 -17.58 23.21
C ILE A 756 29.97 -18.74 22.23
N VAL A 757 29.55 -18.46 21.00
CA VAL A 757 29.82 -19.35 19.87
C VAL A 757 31.28 -19.12 19.46
N GLU A 758 32.07 -20.19 19.48
CA GLU A 758 33.47 -20.16 19.04
C GLU A 758 33.61 -20.55 17.57
N LYS A 759 32.94 -21.65 17.18
CA LYS A 759 32.91 -22.18 15.81
C LYS A 759 31.48 -22.56 15.41
N ALA A 760 31.12 -22.33 14.15
CA ALA A 760 29.98 -22.99 13.53
C ALA A 760 30.35 -23.53 12.14
N GLU A 761 29.97 -24.77 11.85
CA GLU A 761 30.38 -25.53 10.68
C GLU A 761 29.17 -26.18 10.00
N TRP A 762 29.05 -26.06 8.68
CA TRP A 762 27.94 -26.63 7.92
C TRP A 762 28.18 -28.09 7.55
N ASN A 763 27.33 -28.99 8.04
CA ASN A 763 27.32 -30.39 7.64
C ASN A 763 26.42 -30.58 6.40
N ASP A 764 27.02 -30.82 5.24
CA ASP A 764 26.27 -31.04 3.99
C ASP A 764 25.67 -32.46 3.85
N GLY A 765 26.01 -33.42 4.70
CA GLY A 765 25.27 -34.69 4.77
C GLY A 765 23.92 -34.54 5.46
N GLU A 766 23.92 -33.84 6.59
CA GLU A 766 22.77 -33.69 7.50
C GLU A 766 21.95 -32.41 7.24
N LYS A 767 22.50 -31.47 6.47
CA LYS A 767 21.95 -30.13 6.19
C LYS A 767 21.65 -29.31 7.46
N VAL A 768 22.59 -29.32 8.41
CA VAL A 768 22.56 -28.55 9.66
C VAL A 768 23.89 -27.87 9.96
N TRP A 769 23.82 -26.80 10.73
CA TRP A 769 24.96 -26.17 11.39
C TRP A 769 25.31 -26.93 12.67
N ILE A 770 26.56 -27.36 12.78
CA ILE A 770 27.19 -27.86 14.01
C ILE A 770 27.85 -26.65 14.69
N VAL A 771 27.44 -26.33 15.91
CA VAL A 771 27.78 -25.07 16.59
C VAL A 771 28.44 -25.36 17.93
N THR A 772 29.69 -24.94 18.11
CA THR A 772 30.45 -25.07 19.35
C THR A 772 30.26 -23.84 20.22
N VAL A 773 29.71 -24.06 21.42
CA VAL A 773 29.35 -23.01 22.39
C VAL A 773 30.16 -23.20 23.67
N LEU A 774 31.04 -22.24 23.99
CA LEU A 774 31.79 -22.18 25.24
C LEU A 774 31.02 -21.40 26.31
N ASP A 775 30.83 -22.02 27.46
CA ASP A 775 30.42 -21.34 28.69
C ASP A 775 31.63 -20.63 29.32
N LEU A 776 31.53 -19.31 29.50
CA LEU A 776 32.62 -18.48 30.02
C LEU A 776 32.83 -18.61 31.54
N LYS A 777 31.85 -19.13 32.29
CA LYS A 777 31.96 -19.43 33.73
C LYS A 777 32.58 -20.80 33.96
N SER A 778 32.01 -21.86 33.36
CA SER A 778 32.46 -23.24 33.58
C SER A 778 33.64 -23.67 32.70
N LYS A 779 33.95 -22.90 31.65
CA LYS A 779 34.93 -23.23 30.59
C LYS A 779 34.62 -24.51 29.80
N GLN A 780 33.40 -25.04 29.92
CA GLN A 780 32.97 -26.20 29.16
C GLN A 780 32.50 -25.80 27.76
N GLN A 781 33.01 -26.49 26.74
CA GLN A 781 32.46 -26.45 25.39
C GLN A 781 31.27 -27.41 25.28
N THR A 782 30.24 -26.98 24.58
CA THR A 782 29.04 -27.79 24.27
C THR A 782 28.70 -27.67 22.80
N VAL A 783 28.30 -28.78 22.17
CA VAL A 783 27.91 -28.80 20.76
C VAL A 783 26.39 -28.64 20.64
N ARG A 784 25.95 -27.84 19.69
CA ARG A 784 24.56 -27.67 19.27
C ARG A 784 24.40 -27.97 17.79
N ARG A 785 23.19 -28.35 17.39
CA ARG A 785 22.82 -28.70 16.01
C ARG A 785 21.62 -27.84 15.63
N ALA A 786 21.77 -27.01 14.60
CA ALA A 786 20.78 -26.01 14.23
C ALA A 786 20.47 -26.06 12.73
N LYS A 787 19.19 -26.08 12.34
CA LYS A 787 18.81 -26.05 10.91
C LYS A 787 19.08 -24.70 10.24
N VAL A 788 19.10 -23.63 11.03
CA VAL A 788 19.29 -22.25 10.60
C VAL A 788 20.15 -21.51 11.63
N LEU A 789 21.18 -20.79 11.17
CA LEU A 789 22.07 -20.01 12.03
C LEU A 789 21.92 -18.52 11.71
N ILE A 790 21.69 -17.68 12.72
CA ILE A 790 21.33 -16.27 12.50
C ILE A 790 22.22 -15.37 13.36
N SER A 791 23.27 -14.80 12.77
CA SER A 791 24.13 -13.85 13.48
C SER A 791 23.38 -12.59 13.88
N GLY A 792 23.36 -12.34 15.20
CA GLY A 792 22.87 -11.10 15.82
C GLY A 792 23.97 -10.28 16.49
N VAL A 793 25.25 -10.48 16.10
CA VAL A 793 26.44 -9.96 16.81
C VAL A 793 26.55 -8.43 16.78
N GLY A 794 26.24 -7.80 15.65
CA GLY A 794 26.45 -6.36 15.41
C GLY A 794 27.93 -5.96 15.30
N SER A 795 28.24 -4.84 14.64
CA SER A 795 29.64 -4.40 14.40
C SER A 795 30.25 -3.51 15.49
N LEU A 796 29.43 -3.06 16.46
CA LEU A 796 29.85 -2.17 17.56
C LEU A 796 29.94 -2.95 18.89
N SER A 797 30.71 -4.04 18.87
CA SER A 797 30.76 -5.06 19.92
C SER A 797 32.18 -5.39 20.40
N VAL A 798 33.19 -5.28 19.53
CA VAL A 798 34.62 -5.46 19.85
C VAL A 798 35.31 -4.09 19.94
N PRO A 799 35.71 -3.61 21.14
CA PRO A 799 36.48 -2.38 21.30
C PRO A 799 37.77 -2.39 20.48
N LYS A 800 38.18 -1.22 19.97
CA LYS A 800 39.52 -1.10 19.38
C LYS A 800 40.56 -0.98 20.50
N THR A 801 41.65 -1.74 20.40
CA THR A 801 42.84 -1.58 21.24
C THR A 801 43.54 -0.24 20.98
N CYS A 802 44.33 0.22 21.97
CA CYS A 802 45.19 1.39 21.78
C CYS A 802 46.37 1.01 20.88
N ASP A 803 46.65 1.84 19.87
CA ASP A 803 47.74 1.68 18.90
C ASP A 803 48.85 2.74 19.06
N LEU A 804 48.88 3.45 20.20
CA LEU A 804 50.00 4.33 20.55
C LEU A 804 51.13 3.52 21.21
N PRO A 805 52.41 3.72 20.80
CA PRO A 805 53.56 3.15 21.50
C PRO A 805 53.56 3.48 22.99
N GLY A 806 53.96 2.54 23.84
CA GLY A 806 54.01 2.70 25.29
C GLY A 806 52.67 2.56 26.02
N ALA A 807 51.59 2.14 25.35
CA ALA A 807 50.30 1.89 26.01
C ALA A 807 50.41 0.86 27.16
N ASP A 808 51.21 -0.20 26.96
CA ASP A 808 51.38 -1.29 27.92
C ASP A 808 52.27 -0.95 29.13
N THR A 809 52.99 0.19 29.10
CA THR A 809 53.89 0.63 30.19
C THR A 809 53.33 1.76 31.04
N TYR A 810 52.11 2.23 30.75
CA TYR A 810 51.43 3.25 31.54
C TYR A 810 51.05 2.75 32.94
N LYS A 811 51.46 3.48 33.98
CA LYS A 811 51.24 3.11 35.40
C LYS A 811 49.91 3.61 35.97
N GLY A 812 49.21 4.49 35.25
CA GLY A 812 47.87 4.99 35.63
C GLY A 812 46.73 4.08 35.15
N LYS A 813 45.49 4.55 35.28
CA LYS A 813 44.29 3.78 34.86
C LYS A 813 43.99 3.98 33.38
N MET A 814 44.17 2.96 32.54
CA MET A 814 43.73 2.99 31.14
C MET A 814 42.52 2.07 30.90
N PHE A 815 41.46 2.58 30.27
CA PHE A 815 40.28 1.79 29.91
C PHE A 815 39.54 2.35 28.69
N HIS A 816 38.82 1.49 27.97
CA HIS A 816 38.00 1.89 26.81
C HIS A 816 36.59 2.31 27.24
N SER A 817 35.97 3.26 26.53
CA SER A 817 34.64 3.79 26.89
C SER A 817 33.50 2.76 26.85
N ALA A 818 33.74 1.59 26.25
CA ALA A 818 32.83 0.44 26.18
C ALA A 818 33.17 -0.68 27.20
N GLN A 819 34.20 -0.46 28.03
CA GLN A 819 34.66 -1.32 29.12
C GLN A 819 34.99 -0.41 30.31
N TRP A 820 34.02 0.39 30.73
CA TRP A 820 34.22 1.46 31.69
C TRP A 820 34.60 0.93 33.07
N ASP A 821 35.71 1.42 33.64
CA ASP A 821 36.08 1.09 35.01
C ASP A 821 35.18 1.83 36.01
N HIS A 822 34.13 1.16 36.48
CA HIS A 822 33.21 1.69 37.48
C HIS A 822 33.83 1.85 38.88
N SER A 823 35.05 1.37 39.12
CA SER A 823 35.81 1.65 40.36
C SER A 823 36.60 2.95 40.31
N PHE A 824 36.80 3.54 39.12
CA PHE A 824 37.62 4.74 38.95
C PHE A 824 36.87 6.01 39.34
N ASN A 825 37.23 6.60 40.49
CA ASN A 825 36.83 7.94 40.87
C ASN A 825 37.71 8.99 40.17
N TRP A 826 37.11 9.74 39.23
CA TRP A 826 37.78 10.79 38.46
C TRP A 826 37.82 12.17 39.14
N LYS A 827 37.19 12.33 40.31
CA LYS A 827 37.13 13.61 41.02
C LYS A 827 38.55 14.11 41.34
N ASP A 828 38.80 15.39 41.05
CA ASP A 828 40.09 16.07 41.32
C ASP A 828 41.32 15.45 40.61
N LYS A 829 41.10 14.58 39.61
CA LYS A 829 42.16 13.92 38.81
C LYS A 829 42.44 14.61 37.47
N ASP A 830 43.65 14.39 36.93
CA ASP A 830 43.99 14.70 35.54
C ASP A 830 43.66 13.50 34.64
N VAL A 831 42.86 13.74 33.60
CA VAL A 831 42.40 12.68 32.68
C VAL A 831 42.70 13.05 31.24
N VAL A 832 43.38 12.16 30.52
CA VAL A 832 43.54 12.28 29.06
C VAL A 832 42.43 11.48 28.36
N VAL A 833 41.81 12.09 27.35
CA VAL A 833 40.75 11.47 26.54
C VAL A 833 41.24 11.31 25.10
N LEU A 834 41.41 10.07 24.64
CA LEU A 834 41.83 9.78 23.27
C LEU A 834 40.60 9.58 22.37
N GLY A 835 40.25 10.60 21.59
CA GLY A 835 39.16 10.57 20.61
C GLY A 835 38.01 11.54 20.90
N ASN A 836 37.28 11.91 19.85
CA ASN A 836 36.19 12.88 19.85
C ASN A 836 34.88 12.34 19.23
N GLY A 837 34.68 11.02 19.25
CA GLY A 837 33.45 10.38 18.78
C GLY A 837 32.28 10.48 19.76
N CYS A 838 31.13 9.93 19.37
CA CYS A 838 29.88 9.93 20.14
C CYS A 838 30.03 9.52 21.62
N SER A 839 30.99 8.66 21.96
CA SER A 839 31.25 8.25 23.34
C SER A 839 31.87 9.40 24.15
N ALA A 840 32.90 10.06 23.62
CA ALA A 840 33.59 11.17 24.27
C ALA A 840 32.63 12.33 24.52
N THR A 841 31.80 12.70 23.53
CA THR A 841 30.82 13.78 23.69
C THR A 841 29.76 13.49 24.75
N GLN A 842 29.56 12.22 25.15
CA GLN A 842 28.60 11.82 26.18
C GLN A 842 29.19 11.82 27.60
N PHE A 843 30.41 11.30 27.81
CA PHE A 843 30.99 11.24 29.15
C PHE A 843 31.77 12.51 29.55
N LEU A 844 32.43 13.17 28.59
CA LEU A 844 33.27 14.34 28.86
C LEU A 844 32.50 15.49 29.54
N PRO A 845 31.25 15.84 29.14
CA PRO A 845 30.50 16.91 29.80
C PRO A 845 30.11 16.55 31.23
N ILE A 846 29.94 15.27 31.54
CA ILE A 846 29.65 14.78 32.90
C ILE A 846 30.91 14.90 33.75
N MET A 847 32.05 14.42 33.27
CA MET A 847 33.34 14.49 33.98
C MET A 847 33.84 15.93 34.17
N ALA A 848 33.52 16.84 33.25
CA ALA A 848 33.86 18.26 33.35
C ALA A 848 32.89 19.08 34.23
N SER A 849 31.88 18.47 34.86
CA SER A 849 30.79 19.20 35.53
C SER A 849 30.63 18.89 37.03
N PRO A 850 30.07 19.84 37.81
CA PRO A 850 29.54 19.55 39.13
C PRO A 850 28.52 18.38 39.08
N PRO A 851 28.41 17.57 40.15
CA PRO A 851 29.01 17.79 41.47
C PRO A 851 30.47 17.32 41.61
N ASN A 852 30.95 16.41 40.75
CA ASN A 852 32.27 15.78 40.88
C ASN A 852 33.12 15.99 39.61
N PRO A 853 33.68 17.19 39.40
CA PRO A 853 34.51 17.47 38.25
C PRO A 853 35.90 16.84 38.37
N VAL A 854 36.52 16.57 37.22
CA VAL A 854 37.97 16.40 37.09
C VAL A 854 38.73 17.68 37.43
N ARG A 855 40.03 17.55 37.77
CA ARG A 855 40.96 18.68 37.87
C ARG A 855 41.40 19.19 36.50
N ARG A 856 41.62 18.29 35.53
CA ARG A 856 41.84 18.62 34.11
C ARG A 856 41.39 17.48 33.19
N ILE A 857 40.72 17.81 32.10
CA ILE A 857 40.60 16.95 30.92
C ILE A 857 41.51 17.51 29.83
N THR A 858 42.34 16.65 29.25
CA THR A 858 43.03 16.94 27.98
C THR A 858 42.53 15.97 26.92
N GLN A 859 41.80 16.45 25.92
CA GLN A 859 41.21 15.63 24.87
C GLN A 859 41.96 15.76 23.55
N PHE A 860 42.33 14.63 22.95
CA PHE A 860 42.91 14.57 21.62
C PHE A 860 41.84 14.29 20.56
N ALA A 861 41.69 15.20 19.59
CA ALA A 861 40.68 15.16 18.54
C ALA A 861 41.30 15.13 17.13
N ARG A 862 41.39 13.93 16.54
CA ARG A 862 42.07 13.72 15.24
C ARG A 862 41.29 14.21 14.02
N GLN A 863 39.95 14.24 14.09
CA GLN A 863 39.12 14.67 12.97
C GLN A 863 37.77 15.22 13.47
N ALA A 864 37.41 16.42 13.01
CA ALA A 864 36.10 17.04 13.24
C ALA A 864 34.93 16.12 12.85
N GLN A 865 33.78 16.29 13.52
CA GLN A 865 32.56 15.50 13.31
C GLN A 865 31.34 16.43 13.26
N TYR A 866 30.36 16.12 12.42
CA TYR A 866 29.16 16.95 12.30
C TYR A 866 28.34 16.88 13.60
N LEU A 867 28.27 18.01 14.31
CA LEU A 867 27.60 18.16 15.59
C LEU A 867 26.29 18.92 15.39
N SER A 868 25.17 18.22 15.58
CA SER A 868 23.81 18.75 15.51
C SER A 868 23.21 18.95 16.90
N GLU A 869 22.26 19.87 17.03
CA GLU A 869 21.53 20.12 18.29
C GLU A 869 20.73 18.89 18.76
N ARG A 870 20.64 18.69 20.09
CA ARG A 870 19.94 17.56 20.72
C ARG A 870 19.02 18.03 21.85
N GLU A 871 17.90 18.65 21.48
CA GLU A 871 16.80 18.86 22.44
C GLU A 871 16.42 17.54 23.13
N ASN A 872 16.57 17.45 24.45
CA ASN A 872 16.19 16.27 25.24
C ASN A 872 15.14 16.60 26.31
N PRO A 873 13.94 17.09 25.92
CA PRO A 873 12.90 17.48 26.85
C PRO A 873 12.40 16.30 27.70
N VAL A 874 12.02 16.62 28.94
CA VAL A 874 11.34 15.69 29.85
C VAL A 874 9.88 15.59 29.44
N TYR A 875 9.36 14.37 29.29
CA TYR A 875 7.96 14.16 28.95
C TYR A 875 7.06 14.35 30.18
N SER A 876 6.13 15.31 30.09
CA SER A 876 5.17 15.60 31.16
C SER A 876 4.19 14.43 31.41
N PRO A 877 3.60 14.33 32.62
CA PRO A 877 2.58 13.31 32.90
C PRO A 877 1.41 13.36 31.90
N ALA A 878 1.00 14.55 31.47
CA ALA A 878 -0.02 14.74 30.45
C ALA A 878 0.40 14.15 29.10
N PHE A 879 1.64 14.39 28.64
CA PHE A 879 2.16 13.80 27.40
C PHE A 879 2.19 12.26 27.46
N LYS A 880 2.65 11.69 28.58
CA LYS A 880 2.64 10.23 28.79
C LYS A 880 1.21 9.68 28.78
N ALA A 881 0.26 10.36 29.42
CA ALA A 881 -1.15 10.00 29.39
C ALA A 881 -1.75 10.07 27.97
N THR A 882 -1.44 11.11 27.18
CA THR A 882 -1.82 11.18 25.76
C THR A 882 -1.30 9.98 25.00
N MET A 883 -0.01 9.64 25.14
CA MET A 883 0.58 8.48 24.47
C MET A 883 -0.03 7.15 24.92
N ARG A 884 -0.36 7.01 26.22
CA ARG A 884 -0.92 5.80 26.83
C ARG A 884 -2.39 5.54 26.46
N TYR A 885 -3.21 6.59 26.40
CA TYR A 885 -4.67 6.47 26.31
C TYR A 885 -5.29 6.93 24.98
N VAL A 886 -4.69 7.88 24.25
CA VAL A 886 -5.26 8.36 22.99
C VAL A 886 -4.91 7.40 21.84
N PRO A 887 -5.91 6.81 21.15
CA PRO A 887 -5.65 5.89 20.05
C PRO A 887 -4.76 6.52 18.97
N LEU A 888 -3.84 5.71 18.44
CA LEU A 888 -2.84 6.09 17.43
C LEU A 888 -1.82 7.17 17.84
N ALA A 889 -1.92 7.87 18.98
CA ALA A 889 -1.02 8.96 19.36
C ALA A 889 0.47 8.56 19.32
N MET A 890 0.85 7.45 19.97
CA MET A 890 2.20 6.88 19.89
C MET A 890 2.65 6.55 18.46
N ARG A 891 1.72 6.15 17.58
CA ARG A 891 2.04 5.78 16.19
C ARG A 891 2.21 7.01 15.31
N LEU A 892 1.41 8.05 15.50
CA LEU A 892 1.57 9.35 14.84
C LEU A 892 2.86 10.05 15.31
N TYR A 893 3.16 9.97 16.60
CA TYR A 893 4.41 10.49 17.16
C TYR A 893 5.65 9.75 16.61
N ARG A 894 5.60 8.40 16.54
CA ARG A 894 6.63 7.60 15.88
C ARG A 894 6.71 7.88 14.37
N PHE A 895 5.58 8.10 13.69
CA PHE A 895 5.56 8.45 12.27
C PHE A 895 6.17 9.83 12.01
N LYS A 896 5.95 10.81 12.90
CA LYS A 896 6.66 12.10 12.85
C LYS A 896 8.17 11.89 12.98
N HIS A 897 8.65 11.20 14.02
CA HIS A 897 10.09 10.93 14.17
C HIS A 897 10.68 10.15 12.98
N TYR A 898 9.92 9.25 12.37
CA TYR A 898 10.30 8.60 11.12
C TYR A 898 10.43 9.61 9.98
N TYR A 899 9.40 10.43 9.73
CA TYR A 899 9.39 11.43 8.66
C TYR A 899 10.49 12.49 8.84
N ASP A 900 10.68 13.00 10.06
CA ASP A 900 11.71 13.99 10.39
C ASP A 900 13.13 13.47 10.10
N MET A 901 13.36 12.14 10.15
CA MET A 901 14.65 11.50 9.81
C MET A 901 14.72 11.04 8.35
N GLU A 902 13.62 10.55 7.78
CA GLU A 902 13.53 10.12 6.37
C GLU A 902 13.61 11.32 5.40
N ARG A 903 13.20 12.51 5.83
CA ARG A 903 13.40 13.78 5.10
C ARG A 903 14.89 14.03 4.82
N ASP A 904 15.76 13.83 5.82
CA ASP A 904 17.21 13.96 5.67
C ASP A 904 17.79 12.86 4.74
N TYR A 905 17.11 11.71 4.59
CA TYR A 905 17.58 10.60 3.75
C TYR A 905 17.66 10.96 2.26
N ALA A 906 16.82 11.89 1.78
CA ALA A 906 16.92 12.42 0.42
C ALA A 906 18.29 13.06 0.12
N GLY A 907 19.01 13.54 1.14
CA GLY A 907 20.37 14.05 1.02
C GLY A 907 21.42 13.01 0.60
N PHE A 908 21.14 11.70 0.73
CA PHE A 908 22.07 10.64 0.30
C PHE A 908 21.99 10.32 -1.20
N ASN A 909 21.04 10.89 -1.95
CA ASN A 909 21.14 10.84 -3.41
C ASN A 909 22.37 11.65 -3.85
N ILE A 910 23.33 10.99 -4.51
CA ILE A 910 24.62 11.58 -4.86
C ILE A 910 24.43 12.82 -5.74
N GLU A 911 23.55 12.72 -6.74
CA GLU A 911 23.25 13.74 -7.74
C GLU A 911 22.30 14.83 -7.19
N THR A 912 21.10 14.45 -6.77
CA THR A 912 20.03 15.40 -6.41
C THR A 912 20.05 15.85 -4.96
N GLY A 913 20.74 15.12 -4.07
CA GLY A 913 20.81 15.41 -2.63
C GLY A 913 21.80 16.51 -2.24
N ARG A 914 22.66 17.00 -3.16
CA ARG A 914 23.68 18.03 -2.89
C ARG A 914 23.16 19.28 -2.15
N PRO A 915 22.06 19.96 -2.55
CA PRO A 915 21.58 21.13 -1.82
C PRO A 915 21.12 20.80 -0.38
N ILE A 916 20.58 19.60 -0.15
CA ILE A 916 20.21 19.13 1.20
C ILE A 916 21.48 18.92 2.04
N ARG A 917 22.52 18.30 1.48
CA ARG A 917 23.82 18.13 2.15
C ARG A 917 24.47 19.48 2.49
N GLN A 918 24.42 20.45 1.58
CA GLN A 918 24.95 21.80 1.81
C GLN A 918 24.17 22.56 2.91
N SER A 919 22.84 22.51 2.88
CA SER A 919 21.98 23.14 3.91
C SER A 919 22.22 22.54 5.30
N LEU A 920 22.24 21.20 5.43
CA LEU A 920 22.52 20.53 6.70
C LEU A 920 23.95 20.80 7.22
N ALA A 921 24.93 20.95 6.32
CA ALA A 921 26.29 21.32 6.70
C ALA A 921 26.35 22.76 7.27
N GLN A 922 25.69 23.71 6.62
CA GLN A 922 25.57 25.10 7.10
C GLN A 922 24.85 25.19 8.46
N GLU A 923 23.77 24.43 8.65
CA GLU A 923 23.04 24.32 9.92
C GLU A 923 23.96 23.84 11.06
N ASN A 924 24.75 22.78 10.80
CA ASN A 924 25.68 22.23 11.79
C ASN A 924 26.85 23.19 12.09
N GLU A 925 27.37 23.87 11.06
CA GLU A 925 28.43 24.88 11.23
C GLU A 925 27.93 26.08 12.05
N ALA A 926 26.72 26.57 11.77
CA ALA A 926 26.08 27.64 12.53
C ALA A 926 25.83 27.24 13.99
N TYR A 927 25.39 26.00 14.25
CA TYR A 927 25.23 25.49 15.62
C TYR A 927 26.57 25.41 16.38
N VAL A 928 27.63 24.93 15.72
CA VAL A 928 28.99 24.92 16.30
C VAL A 928 29.47 26.34 16.61
N LYS A 929 29.35 27.28 15.67
CA LYS A 929 29.75 28.69 15.86
C LYS A 929 28.93 29.41 16.95
N LYS A 930 27.66 29.07 17.11
CA LYS A 930 26.75 29.59 18.14
C LYS A 930 27.10 29.07 19.55
N THR A 931 27.61 27.84 19.67
CA THR A 931 27.66 27.13 20.97
C THR A 931 29.09 26.90 21.48
N ALA A 932 30.08 26.77 20.58
CA ALA A 932 31.45 26.40 20.93
C ALA A 932 32.39 27.63 21.03
N PRO A 933 33.46 27.56 21.85
CA PRO A 933 34.48 28.61 21.91
C PRO A 933 35.14 28.86 20.54
N PRO A 934 35.34 30.12 20.11
CA PRO A 934 35.99 30.45 18.84
C PRO A 934 37.38 29.78 18.66
N LYS A 935 38.14 29.65 19.75
CA LYS A 935 39.45 28.96 19.79
C LYS A 935 39.43 27.50 19.31
N TYR A 936 38.26 26.87 19.16
CA TYR A 936 38.11 25.47 18.78
C TYR A 936 37.29 25.26 17.49
N TRP A 937 36.88 26.31 16.77
CA TRP A 937 36.07 26.14 15.55
C TRP A 937 36.77 25.29 14.47
N ASP A 938 38.07 25.50 14.23
CA ASP A 938 38.86 24.70 13.27
C ASP A 938 38.98 23.21 13.65
N ALA A 939 38.87 22.88 14.94
CA ALA A 939 38.90 21.52 15.46
C ALA A 939 37.53 20.80 15.36
N LEU A 940 36.45 21.57 15.22
CA LEU A 940 35.06 21.11 15.35
C LEU A 940 34.29 21.11 14.01
N ILE A 941 34.62 22.01 13.09
CA ILE A 941 33.93 22.16 11.79
C ILE A 941 34.50 21.16 10.76
N PRO A 942 33.72 20.20 10.22
CA PRO A 942 34.24 19.19 9.29
C PRO A 942 34.49 19.72 7.88
N LYS A 943 35.58 19.25 7.26
CA LYS A 943 35.95 19.51 5.85
C LYS A 943 35.52 18.41 4.88
N THR A 944 34.82 17.37 5.36
CA THR A 944 34.27 16.24 4.59
C THR A 944 32.78 16.44 4.34
N GLU A 945 32.19 15.97 3.22
CA GLU A 945 30.73 16.05 3.02
C GLU A 945 29.92 15.40 4.17
N ILE A 946 28.76 15.99 4.49
CA ILE A 946 27.85 15.46 5.49
C ILE A 946 27.17 14.18 4.98
N GLY A 947 27.04 13.18 5.86
CA GLY A 947 26.60 11.83 5.49
C GLY A 947 27.75 10.82 5.38
N CYS A 948 28.98 11.24 5.05
CA CYS A 948 30.16 10.36 5.01
C CYS A 948 30.51 9.74 6.38
N LYS A 949 30.05 10.36 7.48
CA LYS A 949 30.02 9.79 8.83
C LYS A 949 28.68 10.15 9.50
N ARG A 950 28.26 9.33 10.45
CA ARG A 950 27.05 9.58 11.27
C ARG A 950 27.15 10.93 11.99
N LYS A 951 26.08 11.75 11.90
CA LYS A 951 25.95 13.00 12.69
C LYS A 951 25.99 12.68 14.19
N VAL A 952 26.77 13.44 14.95
CA VAL A 952 26.81 13.40 16.42
C VAL A 952 25.74 14.36 16.94
N LEU A 953 24.96 13.92 17.92
CA LEU A 953 23.95 14.75 18.58
C LEU A 953 24.55 15.30 19.88
N ASP A 954 24.77 16.61 19.94
CA ASP A 954 25.52 17.26 21.03
C ASP A 954 24.89 17.01 22.40
N THR A 955 25.68 16.52 23.35
CA THR A 955 25.26 16.26 24.73
C THR A 955 25.84 17.29 25.68
N GLU A 956 25.69 18.57 25.31
CA GLU A 956 26.31 19.73 25.96
C GLU A 956 27.85 19.71 25.91
N TYR A 957 28.41 18.95 24.96
CA TYR A 957 29.85 18.86 24.73
C TYR A 957 30.41 20.16 24.21
N LEU A 958 29.74 20.81 23.25
CA LEU A 958 30.15 22.14 22.79
C LEU A 958 30.16 23.18 23.92
N LYS A 959 29.22 23.10 24.87
CA LYS A 959 29.19 23.96 26.07
C LYS A 959 30.33 23.63 27.03
N SER A 960 30.67 22.35 27.20
CA SER A 960 31.73 21.91 28.14
C SER A 960 33.13 22.43 27.77
N LEU A 961 33.37 22.74 26.49
CA LEU A 961 34.64 23.30 26.00
C LEU A 961 34.91 24.75 26.44
N TRP A 962 33.92 25.45 27.02
CA TRP A 962 34.10 26.78 27.62
C TRP A 962 34.75 26.75 29.01
N LYS A 963 34.95 25.56 29.59
CA LYS A 963 35.45 25.41 30.96
C LYS A 963 36.97 25.39 31.03
N ASP A 964 37.53 26.02 32.06
CA ASP A 964 38.97 26.14 32.25
C ASP A 964 39.66 24.79 32.54
N ASN A 965 38.91 23.80 33.04
CA ASN A 965 39.39 22.43 33.24
C ASN A 965 39.29 21.53 32.00
N VAL A 966 38.96 22.07 30.81
CA VAL A 966 38.86 21.29 29.55
C VAL A 966 39.76 21.88 28.46
N GLU A 967 40.75 21.10 28.02
CA GLU A 967 41.62 21.42 26.89
C GLU A 967 41.36 20.47 25.71
N LEU A 968 41.00 21.02 24.55
CA LEU A 968 40.87 20.29 23.29
C LEU A 968 42.12 20.49 22.42
N ILE A 969 42.80 19.41 22.08
CA ILE A 969 44.00 19.38 21.23
C ILE A 969 43.67 18.70 19.91
N SER A 970 43.73 19.46 18.81
CA SER A 970 43.55 18.96 17.43
C SER A 970 44.81 19.08 16.57
N ASN A 971 45.66 20.07 16.85
CA ASN A 971 46.75 20.49 15.96
C ASN A 971 48.09 19.83 16.30
N ASP A 972 48.17 19.15 17.44
CA ASP A 972 49.36 18.48 17.97
C ASP A 972 49.00 17.06 18.43
N PRO A 973 49.12 16.04 17.55
CA PRO A 973 48.70 14.68 17.87
C PRO A 973 49.51 14.05 19.00
N ALA A 974 48.87 13.17 19.78
CA ALA A 974 49.58 12.23 20.65
C ALA A 974 50.51 11.34 19.80
N GLU A 975 51.78 11.27 20.17
CA GLU A 975 52.79 10.44 19.52
C GLU A 975 52.95 9.10 20.25
N ARG A 976 53.12 9.16 21.57
CA ARG A 976 53.37 8.00 22.43
C ARG A 976 52.79 8.20 23.83
N ILE A 977 52.54 7.10 24.51
CA ILE A 977 52.20 7.03 25.94
C ILE A 977 53.51 6.80 26.71
N THR A 978 53.63 7.43 27.88
CA THR A 978 54.74 7.22 28.83
C THR A 978 54.19 6.59 30.12
N GLU A 979 55.06 6.22 31.05
CA GLU A 979 54.63 5.64 32.34
C GLU A 979 53.62 6.54 33.11
N THR A 980 53.68 7.86 32.89
CA THR A 980 52.96 8.89 33.66
C THR A 980 51.94 9.70 32.85
N GLY A 981 51.82 9.48 31.54
CA GLY A 981 50.94 10.29 30.70
C GLY A 981 51.13 10.09 29.19
N VAL A 982 51.00 11.17 28.43
CA VAL A 982 51.08 11.18 26.96
C VAL A 982 52.04 12.27 26.49
N VAL A 983 52.87 11.96 25.49
CA VAL A 983 53.73 12.93 24.81
C VAL A 983 53.17 13.20 23.42
N THR A 984 53.08 14.48 23.07
CA THR A 984 52.61 14.92 21.76
C THR A 984 53.75 15.05 20.75
N LYS A 985 53.41 15.19 19.46
CA LYS A 985 54.39 15.33 18.38
C LYS A 985 55.25 16.60 18.48
N SER A 986 54.78 17.65 19.17
CA SER A 986 55.60 18.83 19.48
C SER A 986 56.62 18.61 20.60
N GLY A 987 56.59 17.45 21.27
CA GLY A 987 57.42 17.14 22.45
C GLY A 987 56.80 17.59 23.78
N ARG A 988 55.56 18.12 23.78
CA ARG A 988 54.85 18.47 25.01
C ARG A 988 54.43 17.20 25.77
N GLU A 989 54.90 17.08 27.00
CA GLU A 989 54.44 16.03 27.92
C GLU A 989 53.17 16.46 28.66
N ILE A 990 52.24 15.51 28.85
CA ILE A 990 50.95 15.73 29.50
C ILE A 990 50.69 14.58 30.47
N THR A 991 50.89 14.84 31.76
CA THR A 991 50.65 13.88 32.86
C THR A 991 49.18 13.55 33.03
N ALA A 992 48.86 12.31 33.40
CA ALA A 992 47.49 11.86 33.63
C ALA A 992 47.39 10.77 34.70
N ASP A 993 46.42 10.89 35.61
CA ASP A 993 45.99 9.81 36.52
C ASP A 993 45.29 8.66 35.75
N ALA A 994 44.58 9.01 34.67
CA ALA A 994 43.90 8.05 33.80
C ALA A 994 43.88 8.45 32.32
N ILE A 995 43.84 7.44 31.44
CA ILE A 995 43.67 7.57 29.99
C ILE A 995 42.38 6.86 29.56
N VAL A 996 41.38 7.63 29.13
CA VAL A 996 40.10 7.10 28.65
C VAL A 996 40.13 7.00 27.11
N LEU A 997 40.05 5.77 26.61
CA LEU A 997 40.06 5.49 25.18
C LEU A 997 38.63 5.61 24.61
N ALA A 998 38.40 6.63 23.80
CA ALA A 998 37.16 6.85 23.04
C ALA A 998 37.38 6.63 21.53
N ILE A 999 38.21 5.64 21.20
CA ILE A 999 38.76 5.38 19.86
C ILE A 999 37.91 4.47 18.98
N GLY A 1000 36.90 3.79 19.55
CA GLY A 1000 35.83 3.12 18.81
C GLY A 1000 35.88 1.60 18.83
N PHE A 1001 35.48 0.97 17.72
CA PHE A 1001 35.30 -0.48 17.62
C PHE A 1001 35.99 -1.02 16.37
N ALA A 1002 36.34 -2.32 16.38
CA ALA A 1002 36.98 -3.02 15.27
C ALA A 1002 36.00 -3.35 14.12
N THR A 1003 35.29 -2.35 13.59
CA THR A 1003 34.10 -2.53 12.73
C THR A 1003 34.34 -3.26 11.40
N GLN A 1004 35.59 -3.40 10.96
CA GLN A 1004 35.96 -4.15 9.76
C GLN A 1004 35.96 -5.67 9.99
N GLN A 1005 36.26 -6.13 11.21
CA GLN A 1005 36.28 -7.54 11.58
C GLN A 1005 34.88 -8.04 11.96
N MET A 1006 33.96 -8.03 11.00
CA MET A 1006 32.60 -8.51 11.23
C MET A 1006 32.60 -9.99 11.67
N LEU A 1007 31.73 -10.34 12.63
CA LEU A 1007 31.56 -11.69 13.21
C LEU A 1007 32.71 -12.21 14.09
N CYS A 1008 33.89 -11.59 14.05
CA CYS A 1008 35.02 -11.89 14.96
C CYS A 1008 34.57 -11.92 16.44
N PRO A 1009 35.04 -12.88 17.27
CA PRO A 1009 36.03 -13.93 16.99
C PRO A 1009 35.45 -15.29 16.55
N MET A 1010 34.18 -15.35 16.14
CA MET A 1010 33.50 -16.59 15.80
C MET A 1010 33.94 -17.12 14.42
N GLU A 1011 34.49 -18.34 14.36
CA GLU A 1011 34.81 -19.02 13.11
C GLU A 1011 33.52 -19.56 12.46
N ILE A 1012 33.27 -19.17 11.20
CA ILE A 1012 32.15 -19.68 10.39
C ILE A 1012 32.71 -20.45 9.20
N VAL A 1013 32.35 -21.73 9.10
CA VAL A 1013 32.78 -22.66 8.04
C VAL A 1013 31.57 -23.13 7.26
N GLY A 1014 31.53 -22.81 5.96
CA GLY A 1014 30.45 -23.14 5.04
C GLY A 1014 30.64 -24.49 4.37
N ARG A 1015 30.16 -24.61 3.13
CA ARG A 1015 30.40 -25.79 2.31
C ARG A 1015 31.87 -26.06 2.08
N ASP A 1016 32.21 -27.33 1.87
CA ASP A 1016 33.51 -27.78 1.38
C ASP A 1016 34.71 -27.32 2.27
N GLY A 1017 34.45 -27.01 3.54
CA GLY A 1017 35.44 -26.50 4.50
C GLY A 1017 35.78 -25.00 4.36
N LEU A 1018 35.10 -24.27 3.48
CA LEU A 1018 35.38 -22.86 3.17
C LEU A 1018 35.04 -21.95 4.36
N LYS A 1019 36.03 -21.23 4.90
CA LYS A 1019 35.80 -20.25 5.98
C LYS A 1019 35.28 -18.93 5.44
N LEU A 1020 34.50 -18.23 6.26
CA LEU A 1020 33.85 -16.97 5.88
C LEU A 1020 34.83 -15.80 5.67
N ASN A 1021 35.89 -15.73 6.47
CA ASN A 1021 36.93 -14.71 6.30
C ASN A 1021 37.72 -15.00 5.01
N ASP A 1022 38.23 -16.21 4.84
CA ASP A 1022 38.95 -16.68 3.65
C ASP A 1022 38.15 -16.42 2.36
N TYR A 1023 36.81 -16.58 2.40
CA TYR A 1023 35.91 -16.23 1.29
C TYR A 1023 35.88 -14.73 1.00
N TRP A 1024 35.81 -13.85 2.01
CA TRP A 1024 35.88 -12.40 1.81
C TRP A 1024 37.27 -11.91 1.42
N ASP A 1025 38.34 -12.53 1.93
CA ASP A 1025 39.72 -12.24 1.54
C ASP A 1025 39.96 -12.57 0.06
N THR A 1026 39.51 -13.74 -0.39
CA THR A 1026 39.66 -14.20 -1.78
C THR A 1026 38.72 -13.52 -2.78
N THR A 1027 37.45 -13.32 -2.45
CA THR A 1027 36.46 -12.78 -3.41
C THR A 1027 36.30 -11.26 -3.37
N THR A 1028 36.58 -10.63 -2.23
CA THR A 1028 36.26 -9.21 -1.99
C THR A 1028 37.39 -8.44 -1.27
N GLN A 1029 38.63 -8.94 -1.34
CA GLN A 1029 39.85 -8.30 -0.81
C GLN A 1029 39.74 -7.93 0.68
N GLY A 1030 39.12 -8.79 1.47
CA GLY A 1030 38.91 -8.63 2.92
C GLY A 1030 37.76 -7.68 3.28
N VAL A 1031 37.07 -7.10 2.29
CA VAL A 1031 35.87 -6.31 2.52
C VAL A 1031 34.68 -7.27 2.67
N ALA A 1032 34.11 -7.37 3.87
CA ALA A 1032 32.95 -8.21 4.11
C ALA A 1032 31.77 -7.83 3.19
N GLN A 1033 31.18 -8.82 2.49
CA GLN A 1033 30.03 -8.63 1.60
C GLN A 1033 28.97 -9.72 1.79
N ALA A 1034 27.70 -9.38 1.50
CA ALA A 1034 26.58 -10.30 1.56
C ALA A 1034 25.45 -9.86 0.60
N TYR A 1035 24.73 -10.82 0.02
CA TYR A 1035 23.58 -10.57 -0.84
C TYR A 1035 22.39 -10.02 -0.04
N PHE A 1036 21.84 -8.90 -0.49
CA PHE A 1036 21.00 -7.98 0.30
C PHE A 1036 21.56 -7.74 1.73
N GLY A 1037 22.89 -7.74 1.86
CA GLY A 1037 23.62 -7.63 3.11
C GLY A 1037 23.35 -8.71 4.16
N THR A 1038 22.58 -9.76 3.82
CA THR A 1038 22.01 -10.69 4.80
C THR A 1038 22.54 -12.12 4.65
N VAL A 1039 22.80 -12.60 3.43
CA VAL A 1039 23.25 -13.99 3.17
C VAL A 1039 24.51 -14.03 2.33
N VAL A 1040 25.37 -15.03 2.53
CA VAL A 1040 26.66 -15.15 1.84
C VAL A 1040 26.67 -16.45 1.02
N PRO A 1041 27.12 -16.43 -0.26
CA PRO A 1041 27.27 -17.65 -1.05
C PRO A 1041 28.17 -18.68 -0.35
N HIS A 1042 27.90 -19.98 -0.53
CA HIS A 1042 28.55 -21.10 0.17
C HIS A 1042 28.24 -21.25 1.68
N PHE A 1043 27.46 -20.35 2.29
CA PHE A 1043 26.99 -20.46 3.69
C PHE A 1043 25.46 -20.67 3.75
N PRO A 1044 24.96 -21.86 3.40
CA PRO A 1044 23.52 -22.14 3.34
C PRO A 1044 22.86 -22.06 4.72
N ASN A 1045 21.61 -21.59 4.77
CA ASN A 1045 20.84 -21.35 5.99
C ASN A 1045 21.55 -20.45 7.04
N PHE A 1046 22.59 -19.71 6.66
CA PHE A 1046 23.23 -18.70 7.49
C PHE A 1046 22.73 -17.29 7.11
N PHE A 1047 22.33 -16.51 8.11
CA PHE A 1047 21.79 -15.16 7.94
C PHE A 1047 22.49 -14.18 8.90
N ILE A 1048 22.75 -12.96 8.44
CA ILE A 1048 23.42 -11.90 9.21
C ILE A 1048 22.44 -10.73 9.41
N LEU A 1049 21.99 -10.51 10.64
CA LEU A 1049 21.16 -9.36 10.99
C LEU A 1049 22.05 -8.12 11.15
N MET A 1050 21.74 -7.05 10.41
CA MET A 1050 22.63 -5.89 10.24
C MET A 1050 24.01 -6.29 9.69
N GLY A 1051 24.02 -7.13 8.65
CA GLY A 1051 25.25 -7.49 7.94
C GLY A 1051 25.80 -6.37 7.04
N PRO A 1052 26.81 -6.69 6.22
CA PRO A 1052 27.47 -5.74 5.32
C PRO A 1052 26.48 -4.98 4.42
N ALA A 1053 26.80 -3.73 4.07
CA ALA A 1053 25.99 -2.86 3.21
C ALA A 1053 24.55 -2.50 3.70
N ILE A 1054 23.94 -3.20 4.68
CA ILE A 1054 22.68 -2.75 5.33
C ILE A 1054 22.93 -1.69 6.42
N TYR A 1055 24.17 -1.24 6.60
CA TYR A 1055 24.60 -0.45 7.77
C TYR A 1055 24.21 1.04 7.69
N LEU A 1056 22.92 1.33 7.43
CA LEU A 1056 22.34 2.67 7.55
C LEU A 1056 22.43 3.16 9.01
N SER A 1057 23.52 3.84 9.29
CA SER A 1057 23.83 4.44 10.59
C SER A 1057 22.91 5.63 10.95
N PHE A 1058 21.86 5.89 10.16
CA PHE A 1058 21.02 7.09 10.20
C PHE A 1058 19.54 6.82 10.51
N THR A 1059 18.91 5.78 9.95
CA THR A 1059 17.45 5.51 10.08
C THR A 1059 17.15 4.08 10.55
N LEU A 1060 17.69 3.71 11.71
CA LEU A 1060 17.45 2.41 12.35
C LEU A 1060 16.07 2.39 13.06
N TRP A 1061 14.97 2.43 12.30
CA TRP A 1061 13.59 2.40 12.85
C TRP A 1061 12.52 1.74 11.94
N ASN A 1062 12.95 0.94 10.95
CA ASN A 1062 12.05 0.29 10.01
C ASN A 1062 11.10 -0.72 10.68
N ALA A 1063 9.84 -0.76 10.22
CA ALA A 1063 8.83 -1.70 10.67
C ALA A 1063 8.01 -2.21 9.48
N LYS A 1064 8.15 -3.51 9.21
CA LYS A 1064 7.24 -4.34 8.42
C LYS A 1064 6.85 -5.56 9.26
#